data_AF-A0A5M9MAU4-F1
#
_entry.id   AF-A0A5M9MAU4-F1
#
_cell.length_a   1.000
_cell.length_b   1.000
_cell.length_c   1.000
_cell.angle_alpha   90.00
_cell.angle_beta   90.00
_cell.angle_gamma   90.00
#
_symmetry.space_group_name_H-M   'P 1'
#
loop_
_entity.id
_entity.type
_entity.pdbx_description
1 polymer ?
#
loop_
_entity_poly.entity_id
_entity_poly.type
_entity_poly.pdbx_seq_one_letter_code
_entity_poly.pdbx_strand_id
1 'polypeptide(L)'
;MPDQRRPYRSHKVPACDRCRRFKRRCTGGTPDQPCVLCNLQDVPCLISASPKTRGGTRRSAKPNQERAQPRTVPSPVVDVHHAALSPVEGEVALDHIGTNYHGSAGEDQSKSKVELSMVASPVISEDIQILERYMSSKASSMPSVAGTPMVYMKVRGWSEGLAISENPGKRQKETLRQILNPYADELIRLYFEEIHPAFPILDSQSFLELYRSGDKLSPALTCEFFALSLILWQHSPSLRQFPKPDSHFIWNLAVEALQQDFLAPGLSTVFAVVLDMMGRPVYSVLANTINNGRAVALAQSLGLNRDPTKWKRPASEKSLRIRLWWAVVIHDRWSSFSHGIPPIIAKGQYDVPVPLPRDILPDANQSEKHARGADCFIHLCTLTNILGEVLPLTYHLDVDQKLIWKQIRRLELDLCEWEDSLPAHLRPGSGDQTRTSGSSSLRLGYLSVRLLLHRISLHVATLSDEIDRSESTRYHLAQLRRSAQDVVEYVCFLTKSQLQEFWLPSHHLILTVIILLRCTVESTEKIVVESCKSGLRRLWTKLQNAAEDDGWDLGNICITQCAESVSKILGTSAELCRTQKEQRLEADVFERTEPANSPARAPRGTGNGMATELVPDILPFANPDISFDNQWDMGLWYGLGWMDMDSLSQHRRPIPLKDQKNDPMATPNNDGLVFYPAFCYKASPTHFSWVKMAALDVHRLKRRPEFGDQSTLFYLNHPIRFVSVMGIIIARTEYPRLTILTVDDSSGATVDVIVHKSETILDVSSATTTPRPAAAGGGGDIQSPWATPHVAATCRSSAVDITRLVPGSVSQIKGTLTVFRATVQLQLERVFPVRDTNAEMRFLDQRCRFLVEVLSTPWILTDEEVTQLRLEADEEEEKIEEEQERSRRRQRKRSKREEKDQQQIQKLWEHEERRRAKEAMVCKDAGVKTMREIQKRQASMDR
;
A
#
# COMPACT_ATOMS: atom_id res chain seq x y z
N MET A 1 -12.89 -63.22 10.58
CA MET A 1 -12.19 -62.03 10.01
C MET A 1 -13.15 -61.34 9.04
N PRO A 2 -13.12 -60.00 8.87
CA PRO A 2 -12.13 -59.04 9.39
C PRO A 2 -12.73 -57.80 10.10
N ASP A 3 -12.38 -57.55 11.37
CA ASP A 3 -12.18 -56.18 11.87
C ASP A 3 -11.26 -56.18 13.11
N GLN A 4 -10.19 -55.37 13.07
CA GLN A 4 -9.34 -55.05 14.22
C GLN A 4 -8.83 -53.59 14.14
N ARG A 5 -9.67 -52.65 13.69
CA ARG A 5 -9.33 -51.22 13.72
C ARG A 5 -9.42 -50.67 15.15
N ARG A 6 -8.28 -50.23 15.71
CA ARG A 6 -8.18 -49.62 17.05
C ARG A 6 -9.17 -48.44 17.19
N PRO A 7 -10.10 -48.48 18.18
CA PRO A 7 -11.05 -47.38 18.40
C PRO A 7 -10.35 -46.06 18.74
N TYR A 8 -10.95 -44.95 18.32
CA TYR A 8 -10.43 -43.61 18.56
C TYR A 8 -10.30 -43.34 20.07
N ARG A 9 -9.11 -42.89 20.50
CA ARG A 9 -8.74 -42.65 21.91
C ARG A 9 -8.94 -43.84 22.87
N SER A 10 -8.92 -45.09 22.41
CA SER A 10 -8.92 -46.25 23.34
C SER A 10 -7.64 -46.32 24.18
N HIS A 11 -7.79 -46.35 25.51
CA HIS A 11 -6.69 -46.58 26.46
C HIS A 11 -6.41 -48.08 26.72
N LYS A 12 -7.34 -48.99 26.35
CA LYS A 12 -7.15 -50.45 26.53
C LYS A 12 -6.15 -51.07 25.56
N VAL A 13 -5.94 -50.45 24.39
CA VAL A 13 -4.98 -50.88 23.38
C VAL A 13 -3.99 -49.74 23.15
N PRO A 14 -2.69 -49.90 23.47
CA PRO A 14 -1.69 -48.86 23.23
C PRO A 14 -1.53 -48.52 21.75
N ALA A 15 -0.96 -47.34 21.46
CA ALA A 15 -0.42 -47.05 20.14
C ALA A 15 1.04 -47.56 20.06
N CYS A 16 1.49 -47.99 18.87
CA CYS A 16 2.89 -48.34 18.65
C CYS A 16 3.81 -47.13 18.87
N ASP A 17 5.05 -47.38 19.28
CA ASP A 17 5.92 -46.32 19.80
C ASP A 17 6.30 -45.30 18.73
N ARG A 18 6.34 -45.69 17.45
CA ARG A 18 6.51 -44.75 16.31
C ARG A 18 5.32 -43.79 16.20
N CYS A 19 4.09 -44.29 16.15
CA CYS A 19 2.90 -43.42 16.12
C CYS A 19 2.76 -42.56 17.38
N ARG A 20 3.12 -43.11 18.54
CA ARG A 20 3.12 -42.41 19.84
C ARG A 20 4.16 -41.28 19.88
N ARG A 21 5.40 -41.54 19.46
CA ARG A 21 6.50 -40.55 19.36
C ARG A 21 6.14 -39.39 18.42
N PHE A 22 5.53 -39.68 17.27
CA PHE A 22 5.11 -38.67 16.30
C PHE A 22 3.69 -38.11 16.53
N LYS A 23 3.02 -38.46 17.65
CA LYS A 23 1.64 -38.04 18.01
C LYS A 23 0.56 -38.33 16.93
N ARG A 24 0.72 -39.37 16.10
CA ARG A 24 -0.20 -39.73 14.97
C ARG A 24 -1.18 -40.85 15.33
N ARG A 25 -2.29 -40.96 14.58
CA ARG A 25 -3.34 -41.99 14.79
C ARG A 25 -2.84 -43.39 14.40
N CYS A 26 -2.41 -44.19 15.38
CA CYS A 26 -2.21 -45.63 15.19
C CYS A 26 -3.55 -46.35 14.95
N THR A 27 -3.61 -47.20 13.92
CA THR A 27 -4.77 -48.06 13.59
C THR A 27 -4.86 -49.33 14.44
N GLY A 28 -3.87 -49.62 15.28
CA GLY A 28 -3.61 -50.97 15.79
C GLY A 28 -2.77 -51.77 14.80
N GLY A 29 -2.06 -52.78 15.33
CA GLY A 29 -1.15 -53.67 14.61
C GLY A 29 -0.16 -54.35 15.57
N THR A 30 0.29 -55.56 15.23
CA THR A 30 1.35 -56.32 15.92
C THR A 30 2.68 -56.20 15.15
N PRO A 31 3.79 -56.81 15.60
CA PRO A 31 4.99 -56.92 14.76
C PRO A 31 4.73 -57.65 13.44
N ASP A 32 3.83 -58.64 13.45
CA ASP A 32 3.49 -59.54 12.34
C ASP A 32 2.40 -58.97 11.41
N GLN A 33 1.61 -58.00 11.90
CA GLN A 33 0.68 -57.20 11.11
C GLN A 33 0.82 -55.72 11.49
N PRO A 34 1.78 -54.99 10.89
CA PRO A 34 2.07 -53.62 11.27
C PRO A 34 0.90 -52.67 10.97
N CYS A 35 0.76 -51.63 11.80
CA CYS A 35 -0.27 -50.62 11.60
C CYS A 35 -0.09 -49.91 10.24
N VAL A 36 -1.17 -49.42 9.62
CA VAL A 36 -1.16 -48.93 8.23
C VAL A 36 -0.07 -47.89 7.95
N LEU A 37 0.23 -47.00 8.91
CA LEU A 37 1.27 -45.97 8.79
C LEU A 37 2.71 -46.51 8.92
N CYS A 38 2.90 -47.66 9.56
CA CYS A 38 4.18 -48.37 9.61
C CYS A 38 4.36 -49.24 8.36
N ASN A 39 3.28 -49.88 7.89
CA ASN A 39 3.29 -50.68 6.66
C ASN A 39 3.59 -49.81 5.42
N LEU A 40 2.96 -48.63 5.31
CA LEU A 40 3.23 -47.64 4.25
C LEU A 40 4.63 -46.99 4.31
N GLN A 41 5.43 -47.28 5.32
CA GLN A 41 6.81 -46.79 5.47
C GLN A 41 7.83 -47.94 5.66
N ASP A 42 7.39 -49.18 5.48
CA ASP A 42 8.16 -50.43 5.62
C ASP A 42 9.06 -50.49 6.87
N VAL A 43 8.45 -50.30 8.05
CA VAL A 43 9.14 -50.11 9.33
C VAL A 43 8.48 -50.87 10.49
N PRO A 44 9.26 -51.38 11.47
CA PRO A 44 8.74 -52.24 12.53
C PRO A 44 7.74 -51.54 13.46
N CYS A 45 6.62 -52.21 13.73
CA CYS A 45 5.48 -51.67 14.47
C CYS A 45 5.44 -52.14 15.94
N LEU A 46 6.44 -51.73 16.73
CA LEU A 46 6.62 -52.17 18.12
C LEU A 46 5.71 -51.44 19.11
N ILE A 47 5.29 -52.14 20.18
CA ILE A 47 4.50 -51.61 21.31
C ILE A 47 5.23 -51.95 22.63
N SER A 48 5.93 -50.98 23.21
CA SER A 48 6.64 -51.16 24.47
C SER A 48 5.69 -51.10 25.67
N ALA A 49 5.64 -52.18 26.46
CA ALA A 49 4.96 -52.18 27.76
C ALA A 49 5.65 -51.21 28.73
N SER A 50 4.86 -50.41 29.46
CA SER A 50 5.37 -49.34 30.33
C SER A 50 5.93 -49.84 31.68
N PRO A 51 7.16 -49.44 32.07
CA PRO A 51 7.66 -49.64 33.43
C PRO A 51 6.87 -48.87 34.50
N LYS A 52 7.00 -49.32 35.77
CA LYS A 52 6.29 -48.76 36.94
C LYS A 52 7.07 -47.64 37.64
N THR A 53 6.50 -47.12 38.72
CA THR A 53 6.79 -45.84 39.38
C THR A 53 7.82 -45.87 40.52
N ARG A 54 8.37 -44.68 40.80
CA ARG A 54 8.92 -44.20 42.09
C ARG A 54 10.25 -44.80 42.62
N GLY A 55 10.95 -43.96 43.39
CA GLY A 55 12.01 -44.34 44.32
C GLY A 55 13.38 -43.75 43.94
N GLY A 56 13.88 -42.79 44.72
CA GLY A 56 15.22 -42.27 44.55
C GLY A 56 15.92 -42.12 45.91
N THR A 57 17.23 -42.37 45.93
CA THR A 57 18.11 -42.04 47.07
C THR A 57 19.54 -41.82 46.60
N ARG A 58 20.26 -40.93 47.30
CA ARG A 58 21.70 -40.69 47.11
C ARG A 58 22.53 -41.91 47.55
N ARG A 59 23.70 -42.09 46.92
CA ARG A 59 24.97 -42.37 47.60
C ARG A 59 26.14 -41.79 46.79
N SER A 60 27.34 -41.76 47.38
CA SER A 60 28.45 -40.90 46.95
C SER A 60 29.82 -41.58 47.16
N ALA A 61 30.87 -40.92 46.64
CA ALA A 61 32.30 -41.09 46.90
C ALA A 61 33.09 -42.22 46.20
N LYS A 62 34.00 -41.81 45.30
CA LYS A 62 35.50 -41.98 45.31
C LYS A 62 36.13 -43.40 45.36
N PRO A 63 37.46 -43.58 45.07
CA PRO A 63 38.48 -42.70 44.43
C PRO A 63 39.33 -43.39 43.30
N ASN A 64 40.40 -42.70 42.83
CA ASN A 64 41.77 -43.11 42.40
C ASN A 64 42.20 -44.61 42.39
N GLN A 65 43.23 -45.08 41.65
CA GLN A 65 44.33 -44.43 40.87
C GLN A 65 45.02 -45.43 39.88
N GLU A 66 45.70 -44.92 38.82
CA GLU A 66 46.99 -45.39 38.17
C GLU A 66 47.23 -46.88 37.75
N ARG A 67 48.16 -47.29 36.85
CA ARG A 67 48.99 -46.66 35.76
C ARG A 67 49.87 -47.71 35.03
N ALA A 68 50.09 -47.58 33.71
CA ALA A 68 51.20 -48.22 32.96
C ALA A 68 51.49 -47.52 31.59
N GLN A 69 52.66 -47.80 30.98
CA GLN A 69 53.18 -47.32 29.66
C GLN A 69 54.07 -48.45 29.03
N PRO A 70 54.99 -48.28 28.03
CA PRO A 70 55.30 -47.20 27.05
C PRO A 70 55.69 -47.65 25.59
N ARG A 71 56.05 -46.65 24.72
CA ARG A 71 56.90 -46.72 23.48
C ARG A 71 56.30 -47.42 22.22
N THR A 72 56.77 -47.22 20.97
CA THR A 72 58.01 -46.63 20.36
C THR A 72 57.75 -45.62 19.19
N VAL A 73 58.82 -45.02 18.62
CA VAL A 73 58.88 -44.22 17.36
C VAL A 73 60.04 -44.76 16.48
N PRO A 74 60.13 -44.49 15.15
CA PRO A 74 61.17 -43.55 14.67
C PRO A 74 60.86 -42.77 13.36
N SER A 75 61.77 -41.84 12.99
CA SER A 75 61.90 -41.16 11.66
C SER A 75 63.39 -41.24 11.22
N PRO A 76 63.75 -41.01 9.93
CA PRO A 76 64.21 -39.69 9.43
C PRO A 76 63.71 -39.42 7.97
N VAL A 77 64.13 -38.47 7.11
CA VAL A 77 65.40 -37.74 6.81
C VAL A 77 65.12 -36.26 6.41
N VAL A 78 66.18 -35.45 6.28
CA VAL A 78 66.23 -33.97 6.17
C VAL A 78 66.70 -33.51 4.79
N ASP A 79 66.28 -32.32 4.34
CA ASP A 79 67.17 -31.40 3.59
C ASP A 79 66.80 -29.91 3.81
N VAL A 80 67.70 -28.96 3.49
CA VAL A 80 67.70 -27.57 4.03
C VAL A 80 68.00 -26.50 2.98
N HIS A 81 67.36 -25.31 3.07
CA HIS A 81 67.98 -24.02 2.68
C HIS A 81 67.34 -22.80 3.41
N HIS A 82 67.93 -21.60 3.27
CA HIS A 82 67.84 -20.48 4.23
C HIS A 82 67.24 -19.17 3.67
N ALA A 83 66.73 -18.35 4.61
CA ALA A 83 66.53 -16.88 4.55
C ALA A 83 65.40 -16.36 3.62
N ALA A 84 64.81 -15.18 3.85
CA ALA A 84 65.02 -14.16 4.89
C ALA A 84 63.69 -13.62 5.45
N LEU A 85 63.72 -12.98 6.63
CA LEU A 85 62.55 -12.32 7.24
C LEU A 85 62.53 -10.81 6.90
N SER A 86 61.42 -10.34 6.33
CA SER A 86 60.99 -8.94 6.35
C SER A 86 59.68 -8.81 7.14
N PRO A 87 59.35 -7.63 7.71
CA PRO A 87 58.15 -7.49 8.53
C PRO A 87 56.88 -7.61 7.69
N VAL A 88 55.97 -8.51 8.09
CA VAL A 88 54.61 -8.54 7.53
C VAL A 88 53.81 -7.42 8.18
N GLU A 89 53.52 -6.36 7.42
CA GLU A 89 52.45 -5.44 7.78
C GLU A 89 51.11 -6.20 7.77
N GLY A 90 50.28 -5.97 8.79
CA GLY A 90 49.09 -6.78 9.00
C GLY A 90 47.98 -6.47 7.99
N GLU A 91 47.87 -7.28 6.94
CA GLU A 91 46.70 -7.28 6.06
C GLU A 91 45.43 -7.58 6.86
N VAL A 92 44.60 -6.55 7.05
CA VAL A 92 43.21 -6.72 7.45
C VAL A 92 42.44 -7.13 6.20
N ALA A 93 41.86 -8.34 6.22
CA ALA A 93 41.25 -8.99 5.06
C ALA A 93 40.34 -8.05 4.25
N LEU A 94 40.72 -7.78 3.01
CA LEU A 94 40.09 -6.78 2.15
C LEU A 94 38.95 -7.40 1.31
N ASP A 95 37.99 -8.01 2.00
CA ASP A 95 36.90 -8.77 1.37
C ASP A 95 36.08 -7.90 0.40
N HIS A 96 35.81 -8.48 -0.78
CA HIS A 96 35.42 -7.77 -1.99
C HIS A 96 33.93 -7.34 -2.01
N ILE A 97 33.55 -6.41 -1.15
CA ILE A 97 32.25 -5.72 -1.20
C ILE A 97 32.11 -4.82 -2.46
N GLY A 98 33.23 -4.51 -3.14
CA GLY A 98 33.32 -3.49 -4.18
C GLY A 98 32.81 -3.85 -5.59
N THR A 99 32.58 -5.12 -5.92
CA THR A 99 32.35 -5.56 -7.31
C THR A 99 30.88 -5.71 -7.71
N ASN A 100 29.94 -5.72 -6.75
CA ASN A 100 28.57 -6.18 -6.98
C ASN A 100 27.50 -5.07 -6.89
N TYR A 101 27.84 -3.79 -7.07
CA TYR A 101 26.87 -2.68 -6.91
C TYR A 101 25.68 -2.75 -7.86
N HIS A 102 25.89 -3.19 -9.10
CA HIS A 102 24.84 -3.47 -10.08
C HIS A 102 24.58 -4.99 -10.26
N GLY A 103 25.26 -5.82 -9.46
CA GLY A 103 25.34 -7.26 -9.64
C GLY A 103 24.25 -8.06 -8.94
N SER A 104 23.92 -9.23 -9.49
CA SER A 104 23.19 -10.28 -8.78
C SER A 104 24.06 -10.95 -7.71
N ALA A 105 23.44 -11.62 -6.74
CA ALA A 105 24.15 -12.56 -5.89
C ALA A 105 24.55 -13.79 -6.73
N GLY A 106 25.86 -13.99 -6.93
CA GLY A 106 26.39 -14.99 -7.87
C GLY A 106 26.08 -16.44 -7.48
N GLU A 107 25.86 -17.29 -8.49
CA GLU A 107 25.41 -18.68 -8.34
C GLU A 107 26.39 -19.57 -7.51
N ASP A 108 27.67 -19.20 -7.43
CA ASP A 108 28.67 -19.83 -6.55
C ASP A 108 28.40 -19.67 -5.04
N GLN A 109 27.57 -18.71 -4.61
CA GLN A 109 27.23 -18.53 -3.20
C GLN A 109 26.19 -19.53 -2.67
N SER A 110 25.77 -20.53 -3.46
CA SER A 110 24.73 -21.54 -3.14
C SER A 110 24.95 -22.41 -1.88
N LYS A 111 26.01 -22.19 -1.10
CA LYS A 111 26.25 -22.80 0.23
C LYS A 111 26.54 -21.79 1.35
N SER A 112 26.61 -20.50 1.06
CA SER A 112 26.79 -19.42 2.03
C SER A 112 25.50 -18.60 2.11
N LYS A 113 24.96 -18.38 3.32
CA LYS A 113 23.80 -17.49 3.48
C LYS A 113 24.17 -16.08 3.06
N VAL A 114 23.34 -15.44 2.23
CA VAL A 114 23.51 -14.01 1.91
C VAL A 114 23.13 -13.20 3.15
N GLU A 115 24.17 -12.74 3.85
CA GLU A 115 24.05 -11.84 5.00
C GLU A 115 24.06 -10.39 4.49
N LEU A 116 22.93 -9.70 4.58
CA LEU A 116 22.86 -8.27 4.28
C LEU A 116 23.58 -7.47 5.36
N SER A 117 24.28 -6.42 4.96
CA SER A 117 24.89 -5.46 5.89
C SER A 117 23.96 -4.26 6.06
N MET A 118 23.30 -4.19 7.22
CA MET A 118 22.43 -3.07 7.61
C MET A 118 23.19 -2.17 8.59
N VAL A 119 22.99 -0.84 8.51
CA VAL A 119 23.56 0.08 9.51
C VAL A 119 22.91 -0.18 10.87
N ALA A 120 23.72 -0.34 11.91
CA ALA A 120 23.26 -0.49 13.27
C ALA A 120 22.59 0.81 13.74
N SER A 121 21.56 0.71 14.59
CA SER A 121 20.94 1.91 15.18
C SER A 121 22.01 2.76 15.91
N PRO A 122 22.00 4.10 15.81
CA PRO A 122 22.94 4.95 16.54
C PRO A 122 22.98 4.66 18.05
N VAL A 123 21.82 4.29 18.62
CA VAL A 123 21.64 3.94 20.04
C VAL A 123 22.52 2.76 20.48
N ILE A 124 22.78 1.80 19.60
CA ILE A 124 23.66 0.64 19.88
C ILE A 124 25.03 0.76 19.22
N SER A 125 25.22 1.70 18.30
CA SER A 125 26.49 1.88 17.58
C SER A 125 27.59 2.39 18.51
N GLU A 126 27.26 3.25 19.47
CA GLU A 126 28.21 3.70 20.49
C GLU A 126 28.64 2.56 21.40
N ASP A 127 27.69 1.77 21.93
CA ASP A 127 27.96 0.57 22.73
C ASP A 127 28.82 -0.45 21.97
N ILE A 128 28.51 -0.74 20.70
CA ILE A 128 29.29 -1.66 19.88
C ILE A 128 30.72 -1.14 19.68
N GLN A 129 30.91 0.15 19.39
CA GLN A 129 32.26 0.73 19.28
C GLN A 129 33.01 0.71 20.61
N ILE A 130 32.34 0.91 21.75
CA ILE A 130 32.97 0.79 23.08
C ILE A 130 33.41 -0.66 23.32
N LEU A 131 32.54 -1.64 23.02
CA LEU A 131 32.86 -3.06 23.13
C LEU A 131 34.00 -3.47 22.19
N GLU A 132 34.02 -3.00 20.93
CA GLU A 132 35.13 -3.24 20.00
C GLU A 132 36.47 -2.67 20.52
N ARG A 133 36.46 -1.47 21.12
CA ARG A 133 37.66 -0.86 21.75
C ARG A 133 38.14 -1.66 22.96
N TYR A 134 37.25 -2.29 23.72
CA TYR A 134 37.60 -3.16 24.86
C TYR A 134 38.01 -4.59 24.45
N MET A 135 37.44 -5.12 23.38
CA MET A 135 37.72 -6.47 22.86
C MET A 135 38.97 -6.51 21.96
N SER A 136 39.33 -5.40 21.33
CA SER A 136 40.59 -5.23 20.63
C SER A 136 41.76 -5.22 21.62
N SER A 137 42.53 -6.30 21.67
CA SER A 137 43.58 -6.55 22.67
C SER A 137 44.86 -5.71 22.51
N LYS A 138 44.77 -4.54 21.88
CA LYS A 138 45.81 -3.50 21.85
C LYS A 138 45.18 -2.13 22.10
N ALA A 139 45.45 -1.57 23.28
CA ALA A 139 45.12 -0.18 23.62
C ALA A 139 45.96 0.81 22.80
N SER A 140 45.57 1.02 21.55
CA SER A 140 46.14 2.06 20.68
C SER A 140 45.43 3.37 20.93
N SER A 141 46.12 4.33 21.55
CA SER A 141 45.62 5.69 21.74
C SER A 141 45.61 6.45 20.42
N MET A 142 44.44 6.51 19.77
CA MET A 142 44.18 7.41 18.64
C MET A 142 43.24 8.55 19.08
N PRO A 143 43.43 9.78 18.56
CA PRO A 143 42.66 10.94 19.01
C PRO A 143 41.20 10.89 18.55
N SER A 144 40.36 11.69 19.22
CA SER A 144 38.97 11.94 18.81
C SER A 144 38.95 12.63 17.45
N VAL A 145 38.64 11.87 16.39
CA VAL A 145 38.43 12.39 15.04
C VAL A 145 36.92 12.50 14.79
N ALA A 146 36.46 13.69 14.44
CA ALA A 146 35.05 13.95 14.13
C ALA A 146 34.62 13.21 12.84
N GLY A 147 34.02 12.03 13.02
CA GLY A 147 33.60 11.11 11.97
C GLY A 147 33.56 9.68 12.49
N THR A 148 32.56 9.37 13.32
CA THR A 148 32.35 8.02 13.87
C THR A 148 32.14 7.02 12.73
N PRO A 149 32.91 5.92 12.66
CA PRO A 149 32.73 4.91 11.64
C PRO A 149 31.38 4.21 11.84
N MET A 150 30.61 4.04 10.75
CA MET A 150 29.31 3.36 10.86
C MET A 150 29.51 1.90 11.23
N VAL A 151 28.83 1.46 12.28
CA VAL A 151 28.73 0.06 12.64
C VAL A 151 27.72 -0.61 11.70
N TYR A 152 28.16 -1.64 10.98
CA TYR A 152 27.29 -2.47 10.15
C TYR A 152 27.00 -3.79 10.86
N MET A 153 25.72 -4.12 11.02
CA MET A 153 25.27 -5.42 11.50
C MET A 153 24.94 -6.33 10.32
N LYS A 154 25.38 -7.59 10.42
CA LYS A 154 24.95 -8.64 9.52
C LYS A 154 23.55 -9.12 9.90
N VAL A 155 22.62 -9.05 8.95
CA VAL A 155 21.22 -9.44 9.10
C VAL A 155 20.87 -10.45 7.99
N ARG A 156 19.96 -11.40 8.26
CA ARG A 156 19.47 -12.29 7.20
C ARG A 156 18.61 -11.48 6.23
N GLY A 157 18.87 -11.61 4.92
CA GLY A 157 18.16 -10.85 3.90
C GLY A 157 16.71 -11.28 3.63
N TRP A 158 16.15 -12.26 4.34
CA TRP A 158 14.83 -12.83 4.05
C TRP A 158 14.11 -13.37 5.30
N SER A 159 12.78 -13.43 5.21
CA SER A 159 11.90 -14.03 6.21
C SER A 159 12.06 -15.56 6.27
N GLU A 160 12.23 -16.11 7.47
CA GLU A 160 12.38 -17.55 7.67
C GLU A 160 11.06 -18.29 7.40
N GLY A 161 11.09 -19.27 6.48
CA GLY A 161 9.90 -20.01 6.04
C GLY A 161 9.18 -19.43 4.82
N LEU A 162 9.58 -18.27 4.30
CA LEU A 162 9.11 -17.76 3.01
C LEU A 162 9.88 -18.44 1.87
N ALA A 163 9.17 -18.96 0.87
CA ALA A 163 9.78 -19.45 -0.36
C ALA A 163 10.03 -18.27 -1.32
N ILE A 164 11.30 -17.98 -1.57
CA ILE A 164 11.74 -17.00 -2.59
C ILE A 164 12.19 -17.77 -3.83
N SER A 165 11.97 -17.21 -5.02
CA SER A 165 12.54 -17.76 -6.27
C SER A 165 14.06 -17.86 -6.15
N GLU A 166 14.65 -18.94 -6.67
CA GLU A 166 16.12 -19.12 -6.69
C GLU A 166 16.84 -17.96 -7.42
N ASN A 167 16.14 -17.29 -8.33
CA ASN A 167 16.50 -15.96 -8.83
C ASN A 167 15.23 -15.10 -8.98
N PRO A 168 15.02 -14.03 -8.19
CA PRO A 168 13.91 -13.08 -8.41
C PRO A 168 14.09 -12.34 -9.74
N GLY A 169 13.00 -12.07 -10.46
CA GLY A 169 13.00 -11.31 -11.73
C GLY A 169 13.68 -11.98 -12.94
N LYS A 170 14.37 -13.12 -12.80
CA LYS A 170 15.14 -13.75 -13.90
C LYS A 170 14.27 -14.17 -15.09
N ARG A 171 13.00 -14.57 -14.84
CA ARG A 171 12.03 -14.86 -15.92
C ARG A 171 11.64 -13.60 -16.70
N GLN A 172 11.40 -12.50 -15.98
CA GLN A 172 11.02 -11.19 -16.54
C GLN A 172 12.17 -10.66 -17.40
N LYS A 173 13.40 -10.70 -16.86
CA LYS A 173 14.65 -10.36 -17.56
C LYS A 173 14.82 -11.15 -18.86
N GLU A 174 14.63 -12.47 -18.83
CA GLU A 174 14.80 -13.31 -20.03
C GLU A 174 13.70 -13.04 -21.07
N THR A 175 12.44 -12.92 -20.65
CA THR A 175 11.31 -12.53 -21.53
C THR A 175 11.59 -11.19 -22.22
N LEU A 176 12.10 -10.23 -21.45
CA LEU A 176 12.47 -8.90 -21.91
C LEU A 176 13.62 -8.92 -22.92
N ARG A 177 14.68 -9.70 -22.66
CA ARG A 177 15.82 -9.84 -23.60
C ARG A 177 15.38 -10.49 -24.91
N GLN A 178 14.47 -11.46 -24.87
CA GLN A 178 13.91 -12.07 -26.08
C GLN A 178 13.10 -11.08 -26.94
N ILE A 179 12.40 -10.13 -26.32
CA ILE A 179 11.66 -9.06 -27.02
C ILE A 179 12.59 -7.96 -27.55
N LEU A 180 13.67 -7.64 -26.82
CA LEU A 180 14.57 -6.53 -27.16
C LEU A 180 15.76 -6.92 -28.05
N ASN A 181 16.07 -8.20 -28.24
CA ASN A 181 17.12 -8.61 -29.19
C ASN A 181 16.66 -8.36 -30.65
N PRO A 182 17.50 -7.78 -31.53
CA PRO A 182 18.90 -7.37 -31.36
C PRO A 182 19.10 -5.91 -30.92
N TYR A 183 18.03 -5.17 -30.61
CA TYR A 183 18.00 -3.72 -30.34
C TYR A 183 18.58 -3.29 -28.98
N ALA A 184 18.81 -4.22 -28.06
CA ALA A 184 19.21 -3.95 -26.68
C ALA A 184 20.46 -3.05 -26.54
N ASP A 185 21.50 -3.28 -27.34
CA ASP A 185 22.75 -2.53 -27.26
C ASP A 185 22.60 -1.06 -27.73
N GLU A 186 21.68 -0.81 -28.66
CA GLU A 186 21.33 0.54 -29.11
C GLU A 186 20.50 1.30 -28.06
N LEU A 187 19.61 0.61 -27.33
CA LEU A 187 18.92 1.20 -26.17
C LEU A 187 19.90 1.53 -25.04
N ILE A 188 20.92 0.69 -24.80
CA ILE A 188 22.00 0.99 -23.83
C ILE A 188 22.76 2.25 -24.24
N ARG A 189 23.14 2.36 -25.52
CA ARG A 189 23.81 3.56 -26.06
C ARG A 189 22.96 4.82 -25.85
N LEU A 190 21.68 4.77 -26.22
CA LEU A 190 20.73 5.88 -26.05
C LEU A 190 20.58 6.30 -24.58
N TYR A 191 20.46 5.35 -23.64
CA TYR A 191 20.37 5.66 -22.21
C TYR A 191 21.57 6.49 -21.72
N PHE A 192 22.79 6.03 -22.03
CA PHE A 192 24.01 6.71 -21.59
C PHE A 192 24.26 8.04 -22.32
N GLU A 193 23.72 8.23 -23.53
CA GLU A 193 23.82 9.50 -24.24
C GLU A 193 22.75 10.53 -23.83
N GLU A 194 21.52 10.14 -23.54
CA GLU A 194 20.37 11.06 -23.40
C GLU A 194 19.86 11.22 -21.96
N ILE A 195 19.73 10.12 -21.21
CA ILE A 195 19.19 10.11 -19.84
C ILE A 195 20.31 10.30 -18.82
N HIS A 196 21.36 9.48 -18.88
CA HIS A 196 22.42 9.45 -17.87
C HIS A 196 23.10 10.81 -17.64
N PRO A 197 23.39 11.65 -18.64
CA PRO A 197 24.04 12.95 -18.38
C PRO A 197 23.21 13.88 -17.48
N ALA A 198 21.87 13.79 -17.53
CA ALA A 198 20.97 14.60 -16.72
C ALA A 198 20.65 13.98 -15.36
N PHE A 199 20.75 12.65 -15.25
CA PHE A 199 20.47 11.90 -14.02
C PHE A 199 21.46 10.73 -13.84
N PRO A 200 22.74 11.02 -13.52
CA PRO A 200 23.85 10.09 -13.65
C PRO A 200 23.94 9.10 -12.49
N ILE A 201 22.91 8.29 -12.22
CA ILE A 201 22.89 7.41 -11.03
C ILE A 201 23.70 6.11 -11.17
N LEU A 202 23.96 5.66 -12.39
CA LEU A 202 24.74 4.45 -12.65
C LEU A 202 26.23 4.77 -12.83
N ASP A 203 27.08 3.75 -12.72
CA ASP A 203 28.44 3.79 -13.27
C ASP A 203 28.46 3.08 -14.63
N SER A 204 28.87 3.79 -15.68
CA SER A 204 28.78 3.28 -17.06
C SER A 204 29.77 2.15 -17.32
N GLN A 205 30.99 2.25 -16.78
CA GLN A 205 32.02 1.22 -16.95
C GLN A 205 31.59 -0.10 -16.28
N SER A 206 31.28 -0.07 -14.98
CA SER A 206 30.82 -1.25 -14.23
C SER A 206 29.53 -1.84 -14.81
N PHE A 207 28.58 -1.02 -15.28
CA PHE A 207 27.34 -1.50 -15.89
C PHE A 207 27.61 -2.26 -17.20
N LEU A 208 28.42 -1.68 -18.10
CA LEU A 208 28.75 -2.28 -19.39
C LEU A 208 29.58 -3.56 -19.22
N GLU A 209 30.50 -3.61 -18.26
CA GLU A 209 31.24 -4.83 -17.92
C GLU A 209 30.31 -5.93 -17.38
N LEU A 210 29.45 -5.62 -16.41
CA LEU A 210 28.51 -6.60 -15.85
C LEU A 210 27.52 -7.12 -16.89
N TYR A 211 27.00 -6.26 -17.76
CA TYR A 211 26.14 -6.63 -18.89
C TYR A 211 26.85 -7.56 -19.88
N ARG A 212 28.06 -7.19 -20.34
CA ARG A 212 28.86 -8.00 -21.27
C ARG A 212 29.34 -9.32 -20.67
N SER A 213 29.58 -9.37 -19.37
CA SER A 213 30.14 -10.54 -18.68
C SER A 213 29.18 -11.73 -18.47
N GLY A 214 27.95 -11.62 -18.96
CA GLY A 214 26.96 -12.72 -18.99
C GLY A 214 26.12 -12.83 -17.72
N ASP A 215 24.86 -12.40 -17.81
CA ASP A 215 23.78 -12.49 -16.80
C ASP A 215 24.04 -11.87 -15.40
N LYS A 216 25.26 -11.42 -15.08
CA LYS A 216 25.64 -10.91 -13.74
C LYS A 216 24.90 -9.64 -13.29
N LEU A 217 24.33 -8.85 -14.19
CA LEU A 217 23.53 -7.68 -13.85
C LEU A 217 22.22 -8.09 -13.11
N SER A 218 21.83 -7.39 -12.05
CA SER A 218 20.58 -7.69 -11.31
C SER A 218 19.36 -7.75 -12.25
N PRO A 219 18.47 -8.76 -12.13
CA PRO A 219 17.31 -8.88 -13.01
C PRO A 219 16.37 -7.69 -12.97
N ALA A 220 16.00 -7.19 -11.78
CA ALA A 220 15.14 -6.01 -11.66
C ALA A 220 15.81 -4.77 -12.26
N LEU A 221 17.08 -4.50 -11.92
CA LEU A 221 17.84 -3.39 -12.52
C LEU A 221 17.92 -3.48 -14.05
N THR A 222 18.03 -4.70 -14.60
CA THR A 222 17.98 -4.91 -16.06
C THR A 222 16.63 -4.54 -16.64
N CYS A 223 15.53 -4.93 -15.97
CA CYS A 223 14.18 -4.62 -16.45
C CYS A 223 13.86 -3.13 -16.40
N GLU A 224 14.10 -2.47 -15.26
CA GLU A 224 13.82 -1.04 -15.08
C GLU A 224 14.65 -0.17 -16.04
N PHE A 225 15.93 -0.52 -16.25
CA PHE A 225 16.82 0.16 -17.20
C PHE A 225 16.21 0.16 -18.61
N PHE A 226 15.75 -0.99 -19.11
CA PHE A 226 15.21 -1.08 -20.46
C PHE A 226 13.79 -0.51 -20.56
N ALA A 227 12.94 -0.68 -19.54
CA ALA A 227 11.60 -0.10 -19.50
C ALA A 227 11.65 1.44 -19.58
N LEU A 228 12.56 2.06 -18.81
CA LEU A 228 12.85 3.50 -18.90
C LEU A 228 13.43 3.87 -20.27
N SER A 229 14.35 3.07 -20.82
CA SER A 229 14.99 3.35 -22.13
C SER A 229 14.04 3.28 -23.32
N LEU A 230 12.89 2.59 -23.22
CA LEU A 230 11.89 2.51 -24.30
C LEU A 230 11.25 3.85 -24.68
N ILE A 231 11.39 4.91 -23.87
CA ILE A 231 11.00 6.26 -24.30
C ILE A 231 11.88 6.78 -25.45
N LEU A 232 13.16 6.37 -25.48
CA LEU A 232 14.16 6.81 -26.46
C LEU A 232 14.07 6.06 -27.80
N TRP A 233 13.18 5.08 -27.97
CA TRP A 233 13.04 4.27 -29.19
C TRP A 233 12.89 5.13 -30.46
N GLN A 234 12.17 6.25 -30.36
CA GLN A 234 11.96 7.15 -31.48
C GLN A 234 13.14 8.09 -31.76
N HIS A 235 14.16 8.14 -30.90
CA HIS A 235 15.32 9.03 -31.05
C HIS A 235 16.38 8.46 -31.99
N SER A 236 16.57 7.15 -32.01
CA SER A 236 17.48 6.50 -32.95
C SER A 236 16.84 6.29 -34.32
N PRO A 237 17.50 6.72 -35.44
CA PRO A 237 17.09 6.33 -36.78
C PRO A 237 17.02 4.82 -36.98
N SER A 238 17.94 4.07 -36.35
CA SER A 238 18.05 2.61 -36.45
C SER A 238 16.90 1.86 -35.77
N LEU A 239 16.26 2.48 -34.77
CA LEU A 239 15.10 1.90 -34.05
C LEU A 239 13.77 2.41 -34.60
N ARG A 240 13.68 3.69 -35.01
CA ARG A 240 12.45 4.31 -35.55
C ARG A 240 11.84 3.54 -36.73
N GLN A 241 12.65 2.85 -37.52
CA GLN A 241 12.19 2.01 -38.64
C GLN A 241 11.50 0.70 -38.22
N PHE A 242 11.54 0.34 -36.93
CA PHE A 242 10.94 -0.88 -36.38
C PHE A 242 9.80 -0.54 -35.41
N PRO A 243 8.76 -1.40 -35.31
CA PRO A 243 7.67 -1.21 -34.36
C PRO A 243 8.21 -1.22 -32.93
N LYS A 244 7.90 -0.17 -32.17
CA LYS A 244 8.26 -0.06 -30.75
C LYS A 244 7.54 -1.16 -29.95
N PRO A 245 8.24 -1.93 -29.07
CA PRO A 245 7.60 -2.86 -28.15
C PRO A 245 6.57 -2.18 -27.22
N ASP A 246 5.50 -2.89 -26.86
CA ASP A 246 4.49 -2.34 -25.95
C ASP A 246 5.12 -1.94 -24.61
N SER A 247 5.07 -0.64 -24.32
CA SER A 247 5.64 -0.10 -23.08
C SER A 247 4.85 -0.57 -21.86
N HIS A 248 3.54 -0.78 -21.97
CA HIS A 248 2.74 -1.22 -20.82
C HIS A 248 3.11 -2.65 -20.41
N PHE A 249 3.19 -3.60 -21.34
CA PHE A 249 3.68 -4.95 -21.06
C PHE A 249 5.11 -4.96 -20.46
N ILE A 250 6.01 -4.14 -21.01
CA ILE A 250 7.41 -4.09 -20.57
C ILE A 250 7.53 -3.47 -19.17
N TRP A 251 6.78 -2.41 -18.87
CA TRP A 251 6.72 -1.82 -17.53
C TRP A 251 6.13 -2.78 -16.50
N ASN A 252 5.11 -3.59 -16.86
CA ASN A 252 4.58 -4.62 -15.98
C ASN A 252 5.63 -5.71 -15.66
N LEU A 253 6.46 -6.13 -16.63
CA LEU A 253 7.58 -7.05 -16.38
C LEU A 253 8.65 -6.44 -15.45
N ALA A 254 8.90 -5.14 -15.55
CA ALA A 254 9.83 -4.44 -14.68
C ALA A 254 9.31 -4.33 -13.24
N VAL A 255 8.09 -3.82 -13.07
CA VAL A 255 7.40 -3.72 -11.77
C VAL A 255 7.28 -5.08 -11.09
N GLU A 256 6.98 -6.17 -11.82
CA GLU A 256 6.97 -7.53 -11.23
C GLU A 256 8.37 -7.96 -10.76
N ALA A 257 9.41 -7.72 -11.56
CA ALA A 257 10.79 -8.03 -11.18
C ALA A 257 11.25 -7.24 -9.94
N LEU A 258 10.95 -5.94 -9.88
CA LEU A 258 11.24 -5.07 -8.74
C LEU A 258 10.49 -5.51 -7.48
N GLN A 259 9.21 -5.87 -7.60
CA GLN A 259 8.44 -6.42 -6.47
C GLN A 259 9.06 -7.71 -5.91
N GLN A 260 9.63 -8.57 -6.75
CA GLN A 260 10.36 -9.77 -6.32
C GLN A 260 11.75 -9.46 -5.73
N ASP A 261 12.51 -8.50 -6.28
CA ASP A 261 13.84 -8.10 -5.80
C ASP A 261 13.75 -7.50 -4.39
N PHE A 262 12.66 -6.78 -4.09
CA PHE A 262 12.32 -6.31 -2.73
C PHE A 262 12.10 -7.40 -1.67
N LEU A 263 12.08 -8.70 -2.02
CA LEU A 263 12.07 -9.80 -1.05
C LEU A 263 13.44 -10.09 -0.42
N ALA A 264 14.53 -9.61 -1.06
CA ALA A 264 15.90 -9.70 -0.55
C ALA A 264 16.72 -8.45 -0.97
N PRO A 265 16.31 -7.24 -0.51
CA PRO A 265 16.72 -5.99 -1.14
C PRO A 265 18.20 -5.62 -0.90
N GLY A 266 18.84 -5.07 -1.92
CA GLY A 266 20.23 -4.60 -1.91
C GLY A 266 20.39 -3.27 -2.63
N LEU A 267 21.64 -2.91 -2.99
CA LEU A 267 21.89 -1.65 -3.71
C LEU A 267 21.32 -1.67 -5.13
N SER A 268 21.30 -2.84 -5.78
CA SER A 268 20.60 -3.10 -7.04
C SER A 268 19.13 -2.66 -6.99
N THR A 269 18.45 -2.95 -5.87
CA THR A 269 17.04 -2.60 -5.64
C THR A 269 16.86 -1.10 -5.49
N VAL A 270 17.84 -0.37 -4.92
CA VAL A 270 17.81 1.09 -4.85
C VAL A 270 17.97 1.71 -6.24
N PHE A 271 18.87 1.18 -7.09
CA PHE A 271 18.96 1.63 -8.49
C PHE A 271 17.66 1.34 -9.26
N ALA A 272 17.11 0.13 -9.12
CA ALA A 272 15.88 -0.28 -9.78
C ALA A 272 14.67 0.59 -9.38
N VAL A 273 14.42 0.78 -8.07
CA VAL A 273 13.28 1.61 -7.61
C VAL A 273 13.43 3.09 -7.99
N VAL A 274 14.64 3.61 -8.09
CA VAL A 274 14.85 4.97 -8.59
C VAL A 274 14.52 5.06 -10.09
N LEU A 275 14.93 4.07 -10.91
CA LEU A 275 14.58 4.03 -12.34
C LEU A 275 13.06 3.86 -12.58
N ASP A 276 12.37 3.06 -11.75
CA ASP A 276 10.90 2.94 -11.70
C ASP A 276 10.23 4.28 -11.40
N MET A 277 10.71 5.01 -10.39
CA MET A 277 10.19 6.34 -10.05
C MET A 277 10.55 7.43 -11.08
N MET A 278 11.53 7.20 -11.96
CA MET A 278 11.81 8.02 -13.15
C MET A 278 10.94 7.63 -14.37
N GLY A 279 10.18 6.54 -14.26
CA GLY A 279 9.44 5.90 -15.34
C GLY A 279 8.45 6.82 -16.06
N ARG A 280 8.44 6.74 -17.40
CA ARG A 280 7.53 7.47 -18.27
C ARG A 280 6.96 6.56 -19.38
N PRO A 281 5.65 6.61 -19.66
CA PRO A 281 4.62 7.39 -18.94
C PRO A 281 4.36 6.83 -17.52
N VAL A 282 3.87 7.69 -16.61
CA VAL A 282 3.55 7.28 -15.23
C VAL A 282 2.22 6.53 -15.20
N TYR A 283 2.27 5.21 -15.03
CA TYR A 283 1.05 4.38 -14.97
C TYR A 283 0.36 4.37 -13.59
N SER A 284 1.07 4.61 -12.48
CA SER A 284 0.46 4.63 -11.15
C SER A 284 1.21 5.55 -10.16
N VAL A 285 0.67 6.75 -9.95
CA VAL A 285 1.16 7.71 -8.95
C VAL A 285 1.24 7.11 -7.54
N LEU A 286 0.26 6.26 -7.18
CA LEU A 286 0.24 5.59 -5.88
C LEU A 286 1.34 4.53 -5.75
N ALA A 287 1.68 3.82 -6.84
CA ALA A 287 2.81 2.89 -6.83
C ALA A 287 4.13 3.63 -6.62
N ASN A 288 4.39 4.70 -7.40
CA ASN A 288 5.59 5.54 -7.26
C ASN A 288 5.68 6.16 -5.85
N THR A 289 4.56 6.59 -5.26
CA THR A 289 4.47 7.08 -3.87
C THR A 289 4.92 6.02 -2.85
N ILE A 290 4.39 4.79 -2.97
CA ILE A 290 4.74 3.67 -2.07
C ILE A 290 6.21 3.26 -2.28
N ASN A 291 6.67 3.23 -3.53
CA ASN A 291 8.04 2.92 -3.89
C ASN A 291 9.04 3.98 -3.41
N ASN A 292 8.67 5.26 -3.34
CA ASN A 292 9.46 6.30 -2.65
C ASN A 292 9.66 5.94 -1.16
N GLY A 293 8.59 5.60 -0.44
CA GLY A 293 8.69 5.17 0.96
C GLY A 293 9.61 3.96 1.15
N ARG A 294 9.57 2.98 0.23
CA ARG A 294 10.47 1.82 0.22
C ARG A 294 11.93 2.21 -0.09
N ALA A 295 12.13 3.13 -1.05
CA ALA A 295 13.44 3.64 -1.43
C ALA A 295 14.11 4.39 -0.28
N VAL A 296 13.39 5.29 0.40
CA VAL A 296 13.89 6.04 1.57
C VAL A 296 14.28 5.08 2.70
N ALA A 297 13.41 4.12 3.06
CA ALA A 297 13.69 3.16 4.12
C ALA A 297 14.90 2.26 3.80
N LEU A 298 15.04 1.80 2.55
CA LEU A 298 16.15 0.97 2.11
C LEU A 298 17.47 1.78 2.06
N ALA A 299 17.44 3.00 1.52
CA ALA A 299 18.60 3.88 1.44
C ALA A 299 19.15 4.24 2.84
N GLN A 300 18.28 4.50 3.81
CA GLN A 300 18.67 4.68 5.21
C GLN A 300 19.24 3.38 5.82
N SER A 301 18.62 2.22 5.56
CA SER A 301 19.08 0.92 6.07
C SER A 301 20.48 0.53 5.57
N LEU A 302 20.83 0.91 4.34
CA LEU A 302 22.15 0.68 3.72
C LEU A 302 23.20 1.76 4.10
N GLY A 303 22.78 2.83 4.79
CA GLY A 303 23.65 3.94 5.19
C GLY A 303 24.00 4.90 4.07
N LEU A 304 23.14 5.05 3.06
CA LEU A 304 23.32 6.05 2.00
C LEU A 304 23.09 7.47 2.51
N ASN A 305 22.34 7.63 3.61
CA ASN A 305 22.08 8.91 4.27
C ASN A 305 23.27 9.45 5.10
N ARG A 306 24.50 8.96 4.87
CA ARG A 306 25.71 9.32 5.63
C ARG A 306 26.89 9.64 4.73
N ASP A 307 27.59 10.73 5.01
CA ASP A 307 28.73 11.24 4.23
C ASP A 307 29.86 10.19 4.08
N PRO A 308 30.12 9.68 2.86
CA PRO A 308 31.17 8.69 2.62
C PRO A 308 32.54 9.31 2.39
N THR A 309 32.67 10.65 2.34
CA THR A 309 33.92 11.36 1.98
C THR A 309 35.11 10.91 2.82
N LYS A 310 34.91 10.75 4.14
CA LYS A 310 35.97 10.34 5.10
C LYS A 310 36.24 8.83 5.17
N TRP A 311 35.44 7.98 4.51
CA TRP A 311 35.55 6.52 4.68
C TRP A 311 36.80 5.94 4.00
N LYS A 312 37.29 4.79 4.49
CA LYS A 312 38.37 4.01 3.85
C LYS A 312 37.83 3.12 2.72
N ARG A 313 37.29 3.75 1.67
CA ARG A 313 36.65 3.10 0.51
C ARG A 313 37.10 3.77 -0.81
N PRO A 314 37.00 3.10 -1.98
CA PRO A 314 37.34 3.68 -3.29
C PRO A 314 36.55 4.96 -3.58
N ALA A 315 37.15 5.89 -4.34
CA ALA A 315 36.50 7.16 -4.68
C ALA A 315 35.20 6.96 -5.47
N SER A 316 35.21 6.09 -6.48
CA SER A 316 34.04 5.74 -7.30
C SER A 316 32.84 5.29 -6.46
N GLU A 317 33.04 4.48 -5.42
CA GLU A 317 31.97 4.06 -4.50
C GLU A 317 31.42 5.25 -3.70
N LYS A 318 32.28 6.12 -3.15
CA LYS A 318 31.84 7.29 -2.37
C LYS A 318 30.95 8.18 -3.22
N SER A 319 31.41 8.50 -4.42
CA SER A 319 30.72 9.33 -5.39
C SER A 319 29.41 8.68 -5.87
N LEU A 320 29.38 7.37 -6.07
CA LEU A 320 28.16 6.61 -6.40
C LEU A 320 27.13 6.64 -5.25
N ARG A 321 27.57 6.46 -3.99
CA ARG A 321 26.70 6.56 -2.80
C ARG A 321 26.11 7.97 -2.64
N ILE A 322 26.91 9.02 -2.86
CA ILE A 322 26.45 10.41 -2.86
C ILE A 322 25.36 10.61 -3.93
N ARG A 323 25.65 10.26 -5.20
CA ARG A 323 24.69 10.40 -6.30
C ARG A 323 23.37 9.65 -6.03
N LEU A 324 23.45 8.43 -5.52
CA LEU A 324 22.28 7.59 -5.24
C LEU A 324 21.44 8.12 -4.07
N TRP A 325 22.06 8.68 -3.02
CA TRP A 325 21.31 9.37 -1.95
C TRP A 325 20.57 10.59 -2.50
N TRP A 326 21.23 11.42 -3.30
CA TRP A 326 20.58 12.60 -3.88
C TRP A 326 19.43 12.24 -4.83
N ALA A 327 19.52 11.14 -5.58
CA ALA A 327 18.40 10.64 -6.37
C ALA A 327 17.16 10.34 -5.51
N VAL A 328 17.33 9.67 -4.35
CA VAL A 328 16.22 9.41 -3.42
C VAL A 328 15.68 10.72 -2.80
N VAL A 329 16.56 11.67 -2.44
CA VAL A 329 16.15 13.00 -1.93
C VAL A 329 15.37 13.82 -2.97
N ILE A 330 15.72 13.67 -4.26
CA ILE A 330 14.98 14.26 -5.39
C ILE A 330 13.59 13.62 -5.46
N HIS A 331 13.47 12.29 -5.55
CA HIS A 331 12.16 11.64 -5.68
C HIS A 331 11.25 11.91 -4.48
N ASP A 332 11.76 11.95 -3.25
CA ASP A 332 10.97 12.24 -2.05
C ASP A 332 10.34 13.64 -2.09
N ARG A 333 11.11 14.67 -2.45
CA ARG A 333 10.66 16.07 -2.45
C ARG A 333 9.84 16.44 -3.69
N TRP A 334 10.23 15.96 -4.88
CA TRP A 334 9.49 16.25 -6.11
C TRP A 334 8.20 15.44 -6.24
N SER A 335 8.13 14.22 -5.66
CA SER A 335 6.85 13.51 -5.47
C SER A 335 5.99 14.19 -4.42
N SER A 336 6.56 14.60 -3.28
CA SER A 336 5.84 15.36 -2.25
C SER A 336 5.11 16.58 -2.83
N PHE A 337 5.84 17.42 -3.58
CA PHE A 337 5.28 18.57 -4.30
C PHE A 337 4.21 18.17 -5.34
N SER A 338 4.43 17.08 -6.09
CA SER A 338 3.53 16.66 -7.16
C SER A 338 2.24 15.97 -6.68
N HIS A 339 2.27 15.32 -5.52
CA HIS A 339 1.25 14.37 -5.07
C HIS A 339 0.60 14.75 -3.73
N GLY A 340 1.04 15.83 -3.08
CA GLY A 340 0.40 16.38 -1.89
C GLY A 340 0.71 15.66 -0.58
N ILE A 341 1.72 14.78 -0.56
CA ILE A 341 2.11 13.98 0.60
C ILE A 341 3.37 14.59 1.24
N PRO A 342 3.46 14.75 2.58
CA PRO A 342 4.66 15.30 3.22
C PRO A 342 5.94 14.50 2.91
N PRO A 343 7.11 15.15 2.75
CA PRO A 343 8.36 14.47 2.44
C PRO A 343 8.84 13.63 3.63
N ILE A 344 9.41 12.45 3.37
CA ILE A 344 9.82 11.49 4.40
C ILE A 344 11.21 11.85 4.96
N ILE A 345 12.08 12.47 4.15
CA ILE A 345 13.45 12.83 4.54
C ILE A 345 13.49 14.23 5.17
N ALA A 346 13.52 14.28 6.51
CA ALA A 346 13.66 15.55 7.23
C ALA A 346 15.12 16.07 7.23
N LYS A 347 15.28 17.40 7.19
CA LYS A 347 16.58 18.06 7.32
C LYS A 347 17.22 17.70 8.67
N GLY A 348 18.48 17.28 8.65
CA GLY A 348 19.21 16.77 9.83
C GLY A 348 19.15 15.24 10.03
N GLN A 349 18.35 14.50 9.26
CA GLN A 349 18.40 13.02 9.23
C GLN A 349 19.48 12.47 8.28
N TYR A 350 20.24 13.35 7.64
CA TYR A 350 21.39 13.03 6.77
C TYR A 350 22.43 14.15 6.82
N ASP A 351 23.68 13.82 6.52
CA ASP A 351 24.84 14.73 6.48
C ASP A 351 25.59 14.69 5.12
N VAL A 352 25.07 13.96 4.14
CA VAL A 352 25.63 13.81 2.79
C VAL A 352 25.74 15.17 2.08
N PRO A 353 26.93 15.58 1.60
CA PRO A 353 27.11 16.83 0.87
C PRO A 353 26.46 16.78 -0.53
N VAL A 354 26.12 17.94 -1.08
CA VAL A 354 25.72 18.09 -2.51
C VAL A 354 26.82 17.51 -3.41
N PRO A 355 26.50 16.80 -4.51
CA PRO A 355 27.53 16.24 -5.39
C PRO A 355 28.40 17.34 -6.00
N LEU A 356 29.68 17.06 -6.20
CA LEU A 356 30.60 17.95 -6.92
C LEU A 356 30.91 17.34 -8.30
N PRO A 357 31.44 18.11 -9.27
CA PRO A 357 31.65 17.60 -10.64
C PRO A 357 32.46 16.30 -10.69
N ARG A 358 33.49 16.17 -9.85
CA ARG A 358 34.30 14.94 -9.68
C ARG A 358 33.53 13.71 -9.20
N ASP A 359 32.37 13.90 -8.57
CA ASP A 359 31.53 12.81 -8.07
C ASP A 359 30.56 12.27 -9.14
N ILE A 360 30.49 12.97 -10.28
CA ILE A 360 29.67 12.63 -11.45
C ILE A 360 30.58 12.22 -12.63
N LEU A 361 31.67 12.96 -12.82
CA LEU A 361 32.64 12.83 -13.90
C LEU A 361 33.93 12.17 -13.36
N PRO A 362 34.05 10.83 -13.35
CA PRO A 362 35.27 10.15 -12.88
C PRO A 362 36.49 10.42 -13.77
N ASP A 363 36.29 10.69 -15.06
CA ASP A 363 37.37 10.93 -16.03
C ASP A 363 37.39 12.39 -16.50
N ALA A 364 38.58 13.01 -16.54
CA ALA A 364 38.76 14.38 -17.00
C ALA A 364 38.53 14.58 -18.52
N ASN A 365 38.43 13.49 -19.29
CA ASN A 365 38.26 13.49 -20.75
C ASN A 365 36.81 13.26 -21.20
N GLN A 366 35.81 13.38 -20.32
CA GLN A 366 34.41 13.21 -20.70
C GLN A 366 33.92 14.36 -21.59
N SER A 367 32.96 14.07 -22.48
CA SER A 367 32.49 15.05 -23.46
C SER A 367 31.72 16.21 -22.81
N GLU A 368 31.74 17.37 -23.45
CA GLU A 368 31.11 18.60 -22.94
C GLU A 368 29.62 18.42 -22.59
N LYS A 369 28.91 17.53 -23.31
CA LYS A 369 27.53 17.11 -23.02
C LYS A 369 27.37 16.52 -21.61
N HIS A 370 28.33 15.71 -21.15
CA HIS A 370 28.35 15.14 -19.80
C HIS A 370 28.70 16.19 -18.75
N ALA A 371 29.62 17.11 -19.04
CA ALA A 371 29.96 18.21 -18.13
C ALA A 371 28.76 19.14 -17.86
N ARG A 372 28.09 19.60 -18.93
CA ARG A 372 26.87 20.42 -18.86
C ARG A 372 25.70 19.68 -18.18
N GLY A 373 25.59 18.37 -18.41
CA GLY A 373 24.63 17.51 -17.71
C GLY A 373 24.91 17.37 -16.20
N ALA A 374 26.18 17.20 -15.83
CA ALA A 374 26.61 17.17 -14.43
C ALA A 374 26.31 18.49 -13.70
N ASP A 375 26.58 19.64 -14.33
CA ASP A 375 26.18 20.94 -13.81
C ASP A 375 24.65 21.01 -13.61
N CYS A 376 23.86 20.53 -14.57
CA CYS A 376 22.41 20.47 -14.46
C CYS A 376 21.93 19.58 -13.29
N PHE A 377 22.57 18.42 -13.05
CA PHE A 377 22.25 17.55 -11.92
C PHE A 377 22.64 18.15 -10.57
N ILE A 378 23.76 18.87 -10.49
CA ILE A 378 24.18 19.60 -9.27
C ILE A 378 23.17 20.71 -8.95
N HIS A 379 22.74 21.49 -9.95
CA HIS A 379 21.74 22.54 -9.77
C HIS A 379 20.34 21.98 -9.45
N LEU A 380 19.99 20.80 -9.96
CA LEU A 380 18.81 20.05 -9.51
C LEU A 380 18.92 19.68 -8.02
N CYS A 381 20.08 19.21 -7.56
CA CYS A 381 20.29 18.89 -6.14
C CYS A 381 20.18 20.13 -5.23
N THR A 382 20.68 21.30 -5.65
CA THR A 382 20.57 22.54 -4.86
C THR A 382 19.15 23.11 -4.87
N LEU A 383 18.46 23.12 -6.01
CA LEU A 383 17.03 23.50 -6.09
C LEU A 383 16.16 22.57 -5.23
N THR A 384 16.49 21.28 -5.20
CA THR A 384 15.84 20.27 -4.34
C THR A 384 16.03 20.55 -2.84
N ASN A 385 17.07 21.28 -2.43
CA ASN A 385 17.20 21.76 -1.05
C ASN A 385 16.28 22.93 -0.74
N ILE A 386 16.16 23.90 -1.67
CA ILE A 386 15.22 25.02 -1.52
C ILE A 386 13.79 24.47 -1.45
N LEU A 387 13.40 23.58 -2.36
CA LEU A 387 12.09 22.89 -2.30
C LEU A 387 11.89 22.14 -0.97
N GLY A 388 12.93 21.50 -0.43
CA GLY A 388 12.91 20.83 0.88
C GLY A 388 12.64 21.76 2.07
N GLU A 389 12.84 23.08 1.92
CA GLU A 389 12.51 24.09 2.93
C GLU A 389 11.19 24.83 2.62
N VAL A 390 10.74 24.84 1.35
CA VAL A 390 9.41 25.32 0.95
C VAL A 390 8.30 24.34 1.38
N LEU A 391 8.52 23.03 1.22
CA LEU A 391 7.49 22.00 1.47
C LEU A 391 6.91 22.03 2.91
N PRO A 392 7.71 22.15 4.00
CA PRO A 392 7.16 22.28 5.35
C PRO A 392 6.14 23.41 5.51
N LEU A 393 6.32 24.55 4.82
CA LEU A 393 5.39 25.69 4.84
C LEU A 393 4.02 25.37 4.21
N THR A 394 3.89 24.23 3.53
CA THR A 394 2.64 23.72 2.95
C THR A 394 1.95 22.69 3.86
N TYR A 395 2.69 22.03 4.78
CA TYR A 395 2.20 20.92 5.60
C TYR A 395 2.15 21.21 7.12
N HIS A 396 2.73 22.32 7.59
CA HIS A 396 2.63 22.72 9.00
C HIS A 396 1.18 23.11 9.36
N LEU A 397 0.60 22.40 10.33
CA LEU A 397 -0.74 22.65 10.85
C LEU A 397 -0.79 23.83 11.87
N ASP A 398 0.37 24.26 12.36
CA ASP A 398 0.51 25.41 13.27
C ASP A 398 1.15 26.57 12.50
N VAL A 399 0.51 27.74 12.55
CA VAL A 399 0.68 28.82 11.55
C VAL A 399 1.11 30.12 12.24
N ASP A 400 2.38 30.17 12.69
CA ASP A 400 3.03 31.46 12.97
C ASP A 400 3.26 32.20 11.65
N GLN A 401 2.29 33.02 11.26
CA GLN A 401 2.32 33.84 10.05
C GLN A 401 3.58 34.72 9.97
N LYS A 402 4.12 35.20 11.10
CA LYS A 402 5.29 36.09 11.12
C LYS A 402 6.56 35.30 10.84
N LEU A 403 6.68 34.10 11.39
CA LEU A 403 7.76 33.16 11.07
C LEU A 403 7.66 32.68 9.62
N ILE A 404 6.47 32.33 9.13
CA ILE A 404 6.26 31.88 7.75
C ILE A 404 6.60 33.01 6.76
N TRP A 405 6.12 34.23 6.97
CA TRP A 405 6.51 35.38 6.14
C TRP A 405 8.02 35.67 6.15
N LYS A 406 8.71 35.42 7.27
CA LYS A 406 10.17 35.51 7.35
C LYS A 406 10.86 34.40 6.56
N GLN A 407 10.29 33.19 6.52
CA GLN A 407 10.82 32.07 5.73
C GLN A 407 10.55 32.25 4.24
N ILE A 408 9.35 32.69 3.84
CA ILE A 408 8.99 33.05 2.45
C ILE A 408 10.01 34.05 1.89
N ARG A 409 10.22 35.19 2.56
CA ARG A 409 11.17 36.21 2.09
C ARG A 409 12.61 35.74 2.02
N ARG A 410 13.01 34.76 2.83
CA ARG A 410 14.33 34.12 2.70
C ARG A 410 14.34 33.22 1.46
N LEU A 411 13.36 32.34 1.29
CA LEU A 411 13.28 31.39 0.19
C LEU A 411 13.07 32.06 -1.18
N GLU A 412 12.45 33.23 -1.22
CA GLU A 412 12.40 34.10 -2.41
C GLU A 412 13.81 34.61 -2.80
N LEU A 413 14.61 35.05 -1.82
CA LEU A 413 16.01 35.43 -2.05
C LEU A 413 16.89 34.21 -2.39
N ASP A 414 16.73 33.09 -1.66
CA ASP A 414 17.44 31.83 -1.91
C ASP A 414 17.20 31.34 -3.36
N LEU A 415 15.99 31.52 -3.91
CA LEU A 415 15.67 31.23 -5.32
C LEU A 415 16.29 32.23 -6.33
N CYS A 416 16.35 33.52 -5.99
CA CYS A 416 16.97 34.53 -6.85
C CYS A 416 18.49 34.32 -6.93
N GLU A 417 19.16 34.15 -5.78
CA GLU A 417 20.60 33.82 -5.73
C GLU A 417 20.90 32.50 -6.45
N TRP A 418 19.99 31.52 -6.39
CA TRP A 418 20.09 30.29 -7.17
C TRP A 418 19.97 30.53 -8.68
N GLU A 419 19.02 31.35 -9.15
CA GLU A 419 18.89 31.69 -10.59
C GLU A 419 20.11 32.45 -11.11
N ASP A 420 20.64 33.38 -10.32
CA ASP A 420 21.88 34.11 -10.64
C ASP A 420 23.12 33.20 -10.64
N SER A 421 23.16 32.17 -9.77
CA SER A 421 24.29 31.22 -9.69
C SER A 421 24.45 30.32 -10.93
N LEU A 422 23.41 30.17 -11.76
CA LEU A 422 23.41 29.27 -12.91
C LEU A 422 24.54 29.58 -13.91
N PRO A 423 25.28 28.56 -14.39
CA PRO A 423 26.20 28.70 -15.52
C PRO A 423 25.53 29.29 -16.77
N ALA A 424 26.32 29.96 -17.62
CA ALA A 424 25.83 30.66 -18.81
C ALA A 424 25.06 29.75 -19.81
N HIS A 425 25.26 28.44 -19.78
CA HIS A 425 24.54 27.47 -20.62
C HIS A 425 23.22 26.95 -20.00
N LEU A 426 22.95 27.23 -18.71
CA LEU A 426 21.67 26.93 -18.04
C LEU A 426 20.79 28.19 -17.87
N ARG A 427 21.32 29.38 -18.16
CA ARG A 427 20.57 30.65 -18.06
C ARG A 427 19.59 30.83 -19.23
N PRO A 428 18.36 31.33 -18.99
CA PRO A 428 17.41 31.67 -20.05
C PRO A 428 17.97 32.71 -21.02
N GLY A 429 17.67 32.58 -22.31
CA GLY A 429 18.06 33.56 -23.33
C GLY A 429 19.56 33.56 -23.68
N SER A 430 20.34 32.61 -23.18
CA SER A 430 21.71 32.40 -23.64
C SER A 430 21.73 32.06 -25.14
N GLY A 431 22.64 32.68 -25.89
CA GLY A 431 22.78 32.45 -27.33
C GLY A 431 23.43 31.10 -27.69
N ASP A 432 23.87 30.33 -26.70
CA ASP A 432 24.45 29.01 -26.88
C ASP A 432 23.35 27.96 -27.17
N GLN A 433 23.25 27.55 -28.43
CA GLN A 433 22.25 26.60 -28.91
C GLN A 433 22.61 25.12 -28.61
N THR A 434 23.71 24.85 -27.89
CA THR A 434 24.14 23.47 -27.62
C THR A 434 23.28 22.79 -26.54
N ARG A 435 22.53 21.77 -26.99
CA ARG A 435 21.54 21.03 -26.21
C ARG A 435 22.13 20.41 -24.94
N THR A 436 21.67 20.87 -23.78
CA THR A 436 22.06 20.37 -22.46
C THR A 436 20.93 19.51 -21.87
N SER A 437 21.12 18.20 -21.78
CA SER A 437 20.04 17.30 -21.31
C SER A 437 19.62 17.64 -19.88
N GLY A 438 18.32 17.59 -19.61
CA GLY A 438 17.73 17.94 -18.31
C GLY A 438 17.56 19.43 -18.05
N SER A 439 18.22 20.32 -18.81
CA SER A 439 18.13 21.78 -18.60
C SER A 439 16.69 22.28 -18.72
N SER A 440 15.93 21.74 -19.68
CA SER A 440 14.52 22.10 -19.87
C SER A 440 13.64 21.68 -18.69
N SER A 441 13.95 20.53 -18.08
CA SER A 441 13.26 20.02 -16.88
C SER A 441 13.65 20.80 -15.62
N LEU A 442 14.93 21.19 -15.48
CA LEU A 442 15.43 22.00 -14.38
C LEU A 442 14.75 23.39 -14.38
N ARG A 443 14.60 24.00 -15.56
CA ARG A 443 13.93 25.30 -15.68
C ARG A 443 12.43 25.24 -15.34
N LEU A 444 11.72 24.18 -15.76
CA LEU A 444 10.34 23.96 -15.33
C LEU A 444 10.27 23.76 -13.81
N GLY A 445 11.20 22.99 -13.23
CA GLY A 445 11.33 22.81 -11.79
C GLY A 445 11.45 24.14 -11.06
N TYR A 446 12.40 24.99 -11.45
CA TYR A 446 12.60 26.32 -10.86
C TYR A 446 11.34 27.17 -10.87
N LEU A 447 10.70 27.32 -12.04
CA LEU A 447 9.46 28.08 -12.17
C LEU A 447 8.33 27.49 -11.31
N SER A 448 8.32 26.17 -11.12
CA SER A 448 7.34 25.47 -10.29
C SER A 448 7.56 25.68 -8.78
N VAL A 449 8.81 25.71 -8.29
CA VAL A 449 9.10 26.08 -6.89
C VAL A 449 8.73 27.54 -6.63
N ARG A 450 8.98 28.45 -7.59
CA ARG A 450 8.53 29.85 -7.53
C ARG A 450 7.01 29.97 -7.52
N LEU A 451 6.31 29.15 -8.30
CA LEU A 451 4.85 29.05 -8.31
C LEU A 451 4.30 28.56 -6.97
N LEU A 452 4.97 27.59 -6.34
CA LEU A 452 4.61 27.07 -5.01
C LEU A 452 4.80 28.14 -3.91
N LEU A 453 5.91 28.88 -3.91
CA LEU A 453 6.12 29.97 -2.95
C LEU A 453 5.03 31.05 -3.06
N HIS A 454 4.71 31.51 -4.27
CA HIS A 454 3.60 32.45 -4.46
C HIS A 454 2.25 31.88 -4.01
N ARG A 455 2.03 30.56 -4.13
CA ARG A 455 0.81 29.88 -3.64
C ARG A 455 0.74 29.90 -2.11
N ILE A 456 1.86 29.62 -1.44
CA ILE A 456 1.97 29.69 0.02
C ILE A 456 1.78 31.14 0.49
N SER A 457 2.39 32.13 -0.17
CA SER A 457 2.21 33.55 0.12
C SER A 457 0.74 33.99 0.02
N LEU A 458 0.01 33.55 -1.00
CA LEU A 458 -1.43 33.79 -1.11
C LEU A 458 -2.21 33.14 0.05
N HIS A 459 -1.88 31.90 0.42
CA HIS A 459 -2.54 31.20 1.53
C HIS A 459 -2.34 31.94 2.86
N VAL A 460 -1.11 32.35 3.20
CA VAL A 460 -0.82 33.12 4.42
C VAL A 460 -1.50 34.49 4.38
N ALA A 461 -1.55 35.16 3.22
CA ALA A 461 -2.27 36.42 3.07
C ALA A 461 -3.79 36.27 3.32
N THR A 462 -4.41 35.17 2.87
CA THR A 462 -5.82 34.88 3.15
C THR A 462 -6.13 34.56 4.62
N LEU A 463 -5.11 34.21 5.42
CA LEU A 463 -5.23 33.92 6.85
C LEU A 463 -4.91 35.12 7.76
N SER A 464 -4.43 36.25 7.23
CA SER A 464 -4.14 37.44 8.04
C SER A 464 -5.43 38.09 8.57
N ASP A 465 -5.40 38.60 9.80
CA ASP A 465 -6.47 39.42 10.40
C ASP A 465 -6.25 40.93 10.21
N GLU A 466 -5.25 41.33 9.42
CA GLU A 466 -4.91 42.74 9.18
C GLU A 466 -5.99 43.48 8.36
N ILE A 467 -6.15 44.78 8.62
CA ILE A 467 -7.16 45.64 7.98
C ILE A 467 -7.05 45.60 6.44
N ASP A 468 -5.82 45.53 5.93
CA ASP A 468 -5.51 45.55 4.50
C ASP A 468 -5.57 44.17 3.81
N ARG A 469 -6.10 43.13 4.49
CA ARG A 469 -6.21 41.74 3.99
C ARG A 469 -6.71 41.63 2.55
N SER A 470 -7.70 42.44 2.17
CA SER A 470 -8.26 42.46 0.81
C SER A 470 -7.27 42.96 -0.25
N GLU A 471 -6.40 43.92 0.09
CA GLU A 471 -5.38 44.45 -0.80
C GLU A 471 -4.18 43.51 -0.89
N SER A 472 -3.72 43.00 0.26
CA SER A 472 -2.67 41.97 0.35
C SER A 472 -3.04 40.70 -0.44
N THR A 473 -4.26 40.18 -0.26
CA THR A 473 -4.75 39.00 -1.00
C THR A 473 -4.78 39.26 -2.51
N ARG A 474 -5.27 40.43 -2.96
CA ARG A 474 -5.25 40.82 -4.39
C ARG A 474 -3.82 40.89 -4.95
N TYR A 475 -2.88 41.44 -4.20
CA TYR A 475 -1.47 41.50 -4.59
C TYR A 475 -0.85 40.09 -4.75
N HIS A 476 -1.00 39.22 -3.75
CA HIS A 476 -0.43 37.86 -3.81
C HIS A 476 -1.10 36.98 -4.87
N LEU A 477 -2.41 37.14 -5.13
CA LEU A 477 -3.10 36.48 -6.23
C LEU A 477 -2.57 36.95 -7.60
N ALA A 478 -2.27 38.24 -7.75
CA ALA A 478 -1.69 38.78 -8.98
C ALA A 478 -0.26 38.26 -9.24
N GLN A 479 0.57 38.08 -8.20
CA GLN A 479 1.89 37.47 -8.32
C GLN A 479 1.80 35.97 -8.63
N LEU A 480 0.89 35.23 -7.97
CA LEU A 480 0.62 33.82 -8.28
C LEU A 480 0.20 33.61 -9.74
N ARG A 481 -0.71 34.48 -10.24
CA ARG A 481 -1.13 34.49 -11.64
C ARG A 481 0.05 34.77 -12.59
N ARG A 482 0.90 35.77 -12.29
CA ARG A 482 2.11 36.05 -13.09
C ARG A 482 3.02 34.82 -13.13
N SER A 483 3.31 34.22 -11.98
CA SER A 483 4.17 33.02 -11.90
C SER A 483 3.61 31.82 -12.69
N ALA A 484 2.28 31.71 -12.85
CA ALA A 484 1.66 30.72 -13.72
C ALA A 484 1.78 31.09 -15.21
N GLN A 485 1.70 32.39 -15.54
CA GLN A 485 1.92 32.90 -16.90
C GLN A 485 3.39 32.71 -17.35
N ASP A 486 4.37 32.84 -16.44
CA ASP A 486 5.77 32.52 -16.71
C ASP A 486 5.95 31.05 -17.15
N VAL A 487 5.24 30.11 -16.50
CA VAL A 487 5.26 28.68 -16.88
C VAL A 487 4.58 28.45 -18.22
N VAL A 488 3.44 29.12 -18.50
CA VAL A 488 2.79 29.07 -19.82
C VAL A 488 3.72 29.55 -20.92
N GLU A 489 4.35 30.71 -20.74
CA GLU A 489 5.25 31.29 -21.73
C GLU A 489 6.45 30.37 -21.99
N TYR A 490 7.06 29.85 -20.92
CA TYR A 490 8.15 28.88 -21.01
C TYR A 490 7.75 27.60 -21.76
N VAL A 491 6.63 26.97 -21.41
CA VAL A 491 6.15 25.74 -22.07
C VAL A 491 5.76 26.00 -23.53
N CYS A 492 5.18 27.15 -23.85
CA CYS A 492 4.92 27.57 -25.22
C CYS A 492 6.21 27.76 -26.05
N PHE A 493 7.32 28.17 -25.42
CA PHE A 493 8.61 28.37 -26.09
C PHE A 493 9.38 27.06 -26.37
N LEU A 494 9.09 25.96 -25.66
CA LEU A 494 9.80 24.69 -25.81
C LEU A 494 9.83 24.18 -27.26
N THR A 495 11.04 23.99 -27.80
CA THR A 495 11.25 23.40 -29.13
C THR A 495 11.04 21.88 -29.12
N LYS A 496 10.82 21.27 -30.29
CA LYS A 496 10.77 19.80 -30.45
C LYS A 496 12.00 19.10 -29.84
N SER A 497 13.19 19.70 -29.95
CA SER A 497 14.43 19.14 -29.39
C SER A 497 14.44 19.08 -27.86
N GLN A 498 13.85 20.08 -27.20
CA GLN A 498 13.73 20.17 -25.74
C GLN A 498 12.63 19.27 -25.19
N LEU A 499 11.52 19.09 -25.93
CA LEU A 499 10.48 18.12 -25.57
C LEU A 499 11.02 16.67 -25.56
N GLN A 500 12.06 16.38 -26.36
CA GLN A 500 12.78 15.10 -26.37
C GLN A 500 13.98 15.02 -25.39
N GLU A 501 14.26 16.03 -24.57
CA GLU A 501 15.28 15.92 -23.50
C GLU A 501 14.84 15.00 -22.35
N PHE A 502 15.75 14.73 -21.42
CA PHE A 502 15.37 14.19 -20.12
C PHE A 502 14.39 15.13 -19.39
N TRP A 503 13.29 14.57 -18.90
CA TRP A 503 12.39 15.22 -17.95
C TRP A 503 12.10 14.31 -16.77
N LEU A 504 12.14 14.87 -15.56
CA LEU A 504 11.60 14.22 -14.37
C LEU A 504 10.08 14.02 -14.52
N PRO A 505 9.51 12.88 -14.09
CA PRO A 505 8.07 12.74 -13.93
C PRO A 505 7.53 13.83 -12.99
N SER A 506 6.65 14.69 -13.50
CA SER A 506 6.23 15.92 -12.81
C SER A 506 4.80 16.31 -13.15
N HIS A 507 4.04 16.69 -12.14
CA HIS A 507 2.65 17.12 -12.26
C HIS A 507 2.48 18.66 -12.18
N HIS A 508 3.56 19.45 -12.23
CA HIS A 508 3.48 20.92 -12.02
C HIS A 508 2.74 21.66 -13.15
N LEU A 509 2.60 21.05 -14.34
CA LEU A 509 1.75 21.56 -15.41
C LEU A 509 0.27 21.60 -14.99
N ILE A 510 -0.21 20.58 -14.25
CA ILE A 510 -1.57 20.52 -13.71
C ILE A 510 -1.80 21.62 -12.66
N LEU A 511 -0.83 21.85 -11.76
CA LEU A 511 -0.86 22.99 -10.83
C LEU A 511 -0.97 24.33 -11.57
N THR A 512 -0.23 24.51 -12.67
CA THR A 512 -0.24 25.72 -13.50
C THR A 512 -1.62 25.94 -14.14
N VAL A 513 -2.17 24.89 -14.78
CA VAL A 513 -3.51 24.93 -15.38
C VAL A 513 -4.56 25.29 -14.33
N ILE A 514 -4.54 24.66 -13.15
CA ILE A 514 -5.54 24.90 -12.11
C ILE A 514 -5.42 26.30 -11.49
N ILE A 515 -4.21 26.86 -11.36
CA ILE A 515 -4.06 28.27 -10.94
C ILE A 515 -4.68 29.22 -11.96
N LEU A 516 -4.52 28.97 -13.26
CA LEU A 516 -5.12 29.80 -14.30
C LEU A 516 -6.65 29.65 -14.36
N LEU A 517 -7.18 28.44 -14.16
CA LEU A 517 -8.62 28.19 -14.00
C LEU A 517 -9.17 28.95 -12.78
N ARG A 518 -8.52 28.84 -11.61
CA ARG A 518 -8.86 29.61 -10.40
C ARG A 518 -8.88 31.11 -10.67
N CYS A 519 -7.84 31.66 -11.29
CA CYS A 519 -7.75 33.09 -11.65
C CYS A 519 -8.78 33.51 -12.71
N THR A 520 -9.39 32.57 -13.44
CA THR A 520 -10.49 32.84 -14.39
C THR A 520 -11.86 32.84 -13.71
N VAL A 521 -12.02 32.10 -12.61
CA VAL A 521 -13.28 31.98 -11.85
C VAL A 521 -13.40 33.02 -10.74
N GLU A 522 -12.32 33.28 -9.99
CA GLU A 522 -12.34 34.23 -8.86
C GLU A 522 -12.29 35.71 -9.29
N SER A 523 -11.91 36.00 -10.54
CA SER A 523 -11.68 37.37 -11.01
C SER A 523 -12.92 38.02 -11.60
N THR A 524 -13.34 39.15 -11.02
CA THR A 524 -14.36 40.05 -11.59
C THR A 524 -13.84 40.92 -12.75
N GLU A 525 -12.52 41.10 -12.85
CA GLU A 525 -11.90 41.91 -13.91
C GLU A 525 -11.86 41.18 -15.26
N LYS A 526 -12.56 41.71 -16.26
CA LYS A 526 -12.62 41.11 -17.62
C LYS A 526 -11.24 40.97 -18.29
N ILE A 527 -10.33 41.91 -18.05
CA ILE A 527 -8.96 41.89 -18.60
C ILE A 527 -8.19 40.69 -18.05
N VAL A 528 -8.33 40.40 -16.76
CA VAL A 528 -7.72 39.25 -16.10
C VAL A 528 -8.31 37.94 -16.59
N VAL A 529 -9.64 37.85 -16.68
CA VAL A 529 -10.36 36.67 -17.18
C VAL A 529 -9.90 36.29 -18.59
N GLU A 530 -9.86 37.24 -19.54
CA GLU A 530 -9.38 36.92 -20.90
C GLU A 530 -7.86 36.74 -20.98
N SER A 531 -7.06 37.35 -20.11
CA SER A 531 -5.62 37.06 -19.99
C SER A 531 -5.36 35.61 -19.56
N CYS A 532 -6.09 35.14 -18.53
CA CYS A 532 -6.01 33.75 -18.05
C CYS A 532 -6.52 32.76 -19.09
N LYS A 533 -7.68 33.01 -19.73
CA LYS A 533 -8.18 32.17 -20.85
C LYS A 533 -7.22 32.16 -22.03
N SER A 534 -6.59 33.28 -22.39
CA SER A 534 -5.61 33.34 -23.47
C SER A 534 -4.37 32.50 -23.15
N GLY A 535 -3.88 32.58 -21.91
CA GLY A 535 -2.82 31.69 -21.40
C GLY A 535 -3.21 30.21 -21.45
N LEU A 536 -4.42 29.86 -21.00
CA LEU A 536 -4.97 28.50 -21.07
C LEU A 536 -5.08 27.99 -22.51
N ARG A 537 -5.63 28.78 -23.46
CA ARG A 537 -5.69 28.40 -24.89
C ARG A 537 -4.29 28.11 -25.44
N ARG A 538 -3.33 29.03 -25.22
CA ARG A 538 -1.94 28.89 -25.70
C ARG A 538 -1.25 27.64 -25.13
N LEU A 539 -1.37 27.41 -23.82
CA LEU A 539 -0.83 26.23 -23.17
C LEU A 539 -1.50 24.97 -23.72
N TRP A 540 -2.83 24.94 -23.79
CA TRP A 540 -3.58 23.76 -24.21
C TRP A 540 -3.21 23.30 -25.62
N THR A 541 -3.23 24.21 -26.60
CA THR A 541 -2.79 23.89 -27.97
C THR A 541 -1.34 23.45 -28.02
N LYS A 542 -0.44 24.06 -27.23
CA LYS A 542 0.96 23.60 -27.15
C LYS A 542 1.06 22.18 -26.59
N LEU A 543 0.31 21.84 -25.54
CA LEU A 543 0.30 20.50 -24.95
C LEU A 543 -0.27 19.47 -25.93
N GLN A 544 -1.33 19.80 -26.67
CA GLN A 544 -1.94 18.92 -27.68
C GLN A 544 -0.95 18.60 -28.80
N ASN A 545 -0.38 19.63 -29.44
CA ASN A 545 0.63 19.43 -30.48
C ASN A 545 1.87 18.69 -29.94
N ALA A 546 2.31 18.99 -28.71
CA ALA A 546 3.44 18.27 -28.10
C ALA A 546 3.10 16.79 -27.81
N ALA A 547 1.85 16.45 -27.49
CA ALA A 547 1.42 15.07 -27.28
C ALA A 547 1.24 14.31 -28.62
N GLU A 548 0.63 14.93 -29.63
CA GLU A 548 0.31 14.31 -30.92
C GLU A 548 1.51 14.29 -31.90
N ASP A 549 2.20 15.42 -32.11
CA ASP A 549 3.29 15.55 -33.11
C ASP A 549 4.68 15.21 -32.54
N ASP A 550 4.88 15.40 -31.23
CA ASP A 550 6.16 15.19 -30.53
C ASP A 550 6.14 13.99 -29.56
N GLY A 551 4.97 13.40 -29.24
CA GLY A 551 4.86 12.25 -28.34
C GLY A 551 5.20 12.54 -26.87
N TRP A 552 5.08 13.78 -26.42
CA TRP A 552 5.46 14.22 -25.07
C TRP A 552 4.41 13.82 -24.02
N ASP A 553 4.65 12.69 -23.34
CA ASP A 553 3.75 12.09 -22.36
C ASP A 553 3.39 12.99 -21.17
N LEU A 554 4.27 13.91 -20.75
CA LEU A 554 3.96 14.89 -19.69
C LEU A 554 2.83 15.85 -20.14
N GLY A 555 2.80 16.20 -21.43
CA GLY A 555 1.69 16.94 -22.01
C GLY A 555 0.41 16.11 -22.03
N ASN A 556 0.49 14.84 -22.42
CA ASN A 556 -0.65 13.92 -22.41
C ASN A 556 -1.24 13.73 -20.99
N ILE A 557 -0.41 13.49 -19.98
CA ILE A 557 -0.83 13.36 -18.56
C ILE A 557 -1.57 14.62 -18.11
N CYS A 558 -1.05 15.81 -18.43
CA CYS A 558 -1.70 17.07 -18.12
C CYS A 558 -3.03 17.25 -18.88
N ILE A 559 -3.12 16.76 -20.12
CA ILE A 559 -4.36 16.79 -20.90
C ILE A 559 -5.41 15.87 -20.26
N THR A 560 -5.09 14.60 -20.01
CA THR A 560 -6.02 13.62 -19.44
C THR A 560 -6.62 14.11 -18.12
N GLN A 561 -5.83 14.76 -17.27
CA GLN A 561 -6.28 15.24 -15.95
C GLN A 561 -7.02 16.60 -15.98
N CYS A 562 -6.96 17.36 -17.07
CA CYS A 562 -7.55 18.72 -17.11
C CYS A 562 -8.55 18.96 -18.25
N ALA A 563 -8.74 18.01 -19.17
CA ALA A 563 -9.50 18.21 -20.41
C ALA A 563 -10.90 18.76 -20.20
N GLU A 564 -11.67 18.19 -19.27
CA GLU A 564 -13.04 18.62 -19.00
C GLU A 564 -13.09 20.04 -18.40
N SER A 565 -12.25 20.32 -17.40
CA SER A 565 -12.20 21.64 -16.74
C SER A 565 -11.76 22.75 -17.68
N VAL A 566 -10.77 22.49 -18.53
CA VAL A 566 -10.31 23.44 -19.56
C VAL A 566 -11.37 23.62 -20.65
N SER A 567 -12.01 22.53 -21.10
CA SER A 567 -13.08 22.60 -22.11
C SER A 567 -14.29 23.40 -21.62
N LYS A 568 -14.69 23.26 -20.34
CA LYS A 568 -15.78 24.05 -19.74
C LYS A 568 -15.46 25.55 -19.69
N ILE A 569 -14.25 25.93 -19.26
CA ILE A 569 -13.85 27.34 -19.10
C ILE A 569 -13.50 28.03 -20.43
N LEU A 570 -13.01 27.28 -21.43
CA LEU A 570 -12.83 27.78 -22.80
C LEU A 570 -14.10 27.68 -23.65
N GLY A 571 -15.07 26.86 -23.23
CA GLY A 571 -16.29 26.46 -23.95
C GLY A 571 -17.35 27.54 -24.20
N THR A 572 -17.01 28.83 -24.09
CA THR A 572 -17.86 29.92 -24.61
C THR A 572 -17.66 30.15 -26.12
N SER A 573 -16.98 29.25 -26.83
CA SER A 573 -16.87 29.23 -28.30
C SER A 573 -16.82 27.78 -28.79
N ALA A 574 -17.98 27.21 -29.13
CA ALA A 574 -18.16 25.81 -29.51
C ALA A 574 -17.87 25.52 -31.01
N GLU A 575 -17.09 26.37 -31.68
CA GLU A 575 -16.93 26.36 -33.14
C GLU A 575 -15.56 25.83 -33.61
N LEU A 576 -14.51 25.97 -32.80
CA LEU A 576 -13.13 25.59 -33.18
C LEU A 576 -12.88 24.08 -33.34
N CYS A 577 -13.75 23.21 -32.79
CA CYS A 577 -13.56 21.76 -32.80
C CYS A 577 -14.26 21.02 -33.96
N ARG A 578 -15.10 21.71 -34.77
CA ARG A 578 -15.82 21.07 -35.89
C ARG A 578 -14.96 20.99 -37.15
N THR A 579 -14.29 22.08 -37.52
CA THR A 579 -13.56 22.24 -38.79
C THR A 579 -12.40 21.26 -39.00
N GLN A 580 -11.73 20.79 -37.94
CA GLN A 580 -10.68 19.77 -38.08
C GLN A 580 -11.21 18.34 -38.30
N LYS A 581 -12.44 18.04 -37.87
CA LYS A 581 -13.00 16.68 -37.95
C LYS A 581 -13.59 16.39 -39.32
N GLU A 582 -14.12 17.41 -39.99
CA GLU A 582 -14.65 17.32 -41.36
C GLU A 582 -13.50 17.17 -42.37
N GLN A 583 -12.40 17.94 -42.22
CA GLN A 583 -11.23 17.86 -43.13
C GLN A 583 -10.46 16.53 -43.07
N ARG A 584 -10.54 15.74 -41.99
CA ARG A 584 -9.93 14.40 -41.92
C ARG A 584 -10.79 13.30 -42.56
N LEU A 585 -12.06 13.55 -42.87
CA LEU A 585 -12.98 12.54 -43.43
C LEU A 585 -13.02 12.53 -44.97
N GLU A 586 -12.60 13.59 -45.64
CA GLU A 586 -12.55 13.66 -47.12
C GLU A 586 -11.29 13.01 -47.73
N ALA A 587 -10.30 12.65 -46.92
CA ALA A 587 -8.98 12.18 -47.38
C ALA A 587 -8.85 10.66 -47.57
N ASP A 588 -9.76 9.86 -47.00
CA ASP A 588 -9.54 8.42 -46.77
C ASP A 588 -10.53 7.50 -47.54
N VAL A 589 -11.20 8.03 -48.58
CA VAL A 589 -12.18 7.30 -49.40
C VAL A 589 -11.89 7.47 -50.89
N PHE A 590 -10.82 6.81 -51.38
CA PHE A 590 -10.54 6.74 -52.81
C PHE A 590 -9.94 5.41 -53.30
N GLU A 591 -10.63 4.29 -53.05
CA GLU A 591 -10.52 3.12 -53.93
C GLU A 591 -11.81 2.27 -53.96
N ARG A 592 -12.10 1.67 -55.13
CA ARG A 592 -13.08 0.58 -55.40
C ARG A 592 -14.57 0.96 -55.55
N THR A 593 -14.84 1.49 -56.75
CA THR A 593 -16.06 1.39 -57.58
C THR A 593 -17.05 0.23 -57.33
N GLU A 594 -18.34 0.58 -57.16
CA GLU A 594 -19.52 0.33 -58.05
C GLU A 594 -19.85 -1.10 -58.59
N PRO A 595 -21.12 -1.44 -58.97
CA PRO A 595 -22.35 -0.61 -59.00
C PRO A 595 -23.69 -1.19 -58.46
N ALA A 596 -24.58 -0.25 -58.11
CA ALA A 596 -26.05 -0.22 -58.29
C ALA A 596 -26.99 -1.39 -57.88
N ASN A 597 -27.94 -1.09 -56.97
CA ASN A 597 -29.31 -0.73 -57.40
C ASN A 597 -30.12 0.03 -56.30
N SER A 598 -31.19 0.73 -56.71
CA SER A 598 -31.95 1.74 -55.92
C SER A 598 -33.45 1.36 -55.77
N PRO A 599 -34.41 2.19 -55.27
CA PRO A 599 -34.33 3.52 -54.62
C PRO A 599 -35.27 3.79 -53.39
N ALA A 600 -34.96 4.84 -52.62
CA ALA A 600 -35.90 5.69 -51.81
C ALA A 600 -36.64 5.01 -50.61
N ARG A 601 -37.29 5.72 -49.67
CA ARG A 601 -37.71 7.14 -49.59
C ARG A 601 -37.84 7.63 -48.12
N ALA A 602 -37.19 8.74 -47.76
CA ALA A 602 -37.54 9.55 -46.58
C ALA A 602 -38.56 10.65 -46.96
N PRO A 603 -39.32 11.24 -46.01
CA PRO A 603 -38.89 12.56 -45.51
C PRO A 603 -39.37 12.98 -44.09
N ARG A 604 -38.57 13.84 -43.43
CA ARG A 604 -38.92 14.86 -42.40
C ARG A 604 -39.54 14.37 -41.06
N GLY A 605 -39.26 15.01 -39.92
CA GLY A 605 -38.28 16.08 -39.68
C GLY A 605 -38.72 17.15 -38.68
N THR A 606 -38.76 16.83 -37.39
CA THR A 606 -38.68 17.79 -36.27
C THR A 606 -38.02 17.10 -35.07
N GLY A 607 -37.20 17.76 -34.25
CA GLY A 607 -36.76 19.15 -34.38
C GLY A 607 -36.66 19.93 -33.07
N ASN A 608 -36.20 19.33 -31.97
CA ASN A 608 -35.60 20.06 -30.85
C ASN A 608 -34.81 19.10 -29.96
N GLY A 609 -33.52 19.35 -29.79
CA GLY A 609 -32.66 18.65 -28.84
C GLY A 609 -31.92 19.68 -27.99
N MET A 610 -31.96 19.50 -26.67
CA MET A 610 -31.21 20.28 -25.69
C MET A 610 -30.84 19.31 -24.56
N ALA A 611 -29.71 18.58 -24.63
CA ALA A 611 -28.31 19.03 -24.60
C ALA A 611 -27.81 19.34 -23.18
N THR A 612 -27.53 18.26 -22.45
CA THR A 612 -26.77 18.14 -21.19
C THR A 612 -26.36 16.66 -21.11
N GLU A 613 -25.11 16.20 -20.96
CA GLU A 613 -24.01 16.62 -20.05
C GLU A 613 -24.46 16.61 -18.57
N LEU A 614 -23.87 15.84 -17.64
CA LEU A 614 -22.50 15.31 -17.57
C LEU A 614 -22.38 14.01 -16.74
N VAL A 615 -21.13 13.52 -16.65
CA VAL A 615 -20.59 12.53 -15.70
C VAL A 615 -20.80 12.98 -14.24
N PRO A 616 -20.83 12.05 -13.25
CA PRO A 616 -21.11 12.39 -11.84
C PRO A 616 -19.95 13.07 -11.13
N ASP A 617 -20.23 13.59 -9.93
CA ASP A 617 -19.49 13.36 -8.69
C ASP A 617 -20.12 14.19 -7.55
N ILE A 618 -20.16 13.81 -6.26
CA ILE A 618 -19.98 12.54 -5.55
C ILE A 618 -20.52 12.77 -4.11
N LEU A 619 -21.14 11.75 -3.49
CA LEU A 619 -21.32 11.42 -2.04
C LEU A 619 -21.49 12.54 -0.94
N PRO A 620 -21.67 12.14 0.34
CA PRO A 620 -20.93 12.74 1.48
C PRO A 620 -20.41 11.70 2.52
N PHE A 621 -19.30 11.98 3.24
CA PHE A 621 -18.85 11.16 4.39
C PHE A 621 -19.87 11.15 5.55
N ALA A 622 -19.70 10.22 6.50
CA ALA A 622 -20.15 10.39 7.87
C ALA A 622 -19.05 10.15 8.93
N ASN A 623 -18.82 11.19 9.74
CA ASN A 623 -19.03 11.07 11.18
C ASN A 623 -17.93 11.60 12.14
N PRO A 624 -16.80 12.23 11.74
CA PRO A 624 -15.96 12.97 12.70
C PRO A 624 -16.55 14.37 12.99
N ASP A 625 -17.88 14.47 13.00
CA ASP A 625 -18.70 15.70 12.95
C ASP A 625 -18.21 16.81 12.00
N ILE A 626 -17.76 16.41 10.79
CA ILE A 626 -17.98 17.08 9.49
C ILE A 626 -17.61 16.10 8.34
N SER A 627 -18.20 16.30 7.16
CA SER A 627 -18.32 15.28 6.11
C SER A 627 -17.10 15.18 5.16
N PHE A 628 -16.12 14.33 5.51
CA PHE A 628 -14.89 13.91 4.69
C PHE A 628 -14.35 11.27 3.34
N ASP A 629 -15.05 10.33 2.62
CA ASP A 629 -16.39 10.05 2.07
C ASP A 629 -16.70 10.77 0.74
N ASN A 630 -15.85 11.70 0.27
CA ASN A 630 -15.99 12.46 -0.98
C ASN A 630 -14.65 12.54 -1.69
N GLN A 631 -14.66 12.20 -2.98
CA GLN A 631 -13.67 12.46 -4.02
C GLN A 631 -12.27 11.85 -3.81
N TRP A 632 -12.00 10.78 -4.57
CA TRP A 632 -10.69 10.51 -5.18
C TRP A 632 -10.83 9.94 -6.60
N ASP A 633 -11.78 10.47 -7.37
CA ASP A 633 -11.44 10.80 -8.76
C ASP A 633 -10.70 12.16 -8.74
N MET A 634 -9.90 12.47 -9.76
CA MET A 634 -8.87 13.53 -9.71
C MET A 634 -9.43 14.96 -9.86
N GLY A 635 -10.24 15.40 -8.89
CA GLY A 635 -10.90 16.71 -8.88
C GLY A 635 -10.48 17.63 -7.72
N LEU A 636 -9.90 18.78 -8.09
CA LEU A 636 -9.90 20.09 -7.38
C LEU A 636 -9.45 20.19 -5.91
N TRP A 637 -8.44 21.06 -5.72
CA TRP A 637 -7.78 21.42 -4.46
C TRP A 637 -8.69 21.97 -3.35
N TYR A 638 -8.34 21.66 -2.09
CA TYR A 638 -8.86 22.31 -0.89
C TYR A 638 -8.56 23.83 -0.84
N GLY A 639 -9.43 24.59 -0.16
CA GLY A 639 -8.98 25.77 0.62
C GLY A 639 -9.60 27.13 0.32
N LEU A 640 -10.93 27.28 0.33
CA LEU A 640 -11.60 28.56 0.61
C LEU A 640 -12.93 28.33 1.36
N GLY A 641 -13.18 29.14 2.39
CA GLY A 641 -14.47 29.25 3.07
C GLY A 641 -14.39 30.32 4.17
N TRP A 642 -15.42 31.15 4.31
CA TRP A 642 -15.74 32.07 5.42
C TRP A 642 -17.11 32.71 5.09
N MET A 643 -17.90 33.04 6.12
CA MET A 643 -19.34 33.40 6.05
C MET A 643 -20.26 32.22 5.64
N ASP A 644 -21.49 32.09 6.17
CA ASP A 644 -22.25 33.00 7.04
C ASP A 644 -22.85 32.26 8.26
N MET A 645 -23.34 33.00 9.28
CA MET A 645 -23.77 32.43 10.58
C MET A 645 -25.04 33.07 11.16
N ASP A 646 -26.20 32.45 10.95
CA ASP A 646 -27.41 32.56 11.77
C ASP A 646 -28.42 31.44 11.37
N SER A 647 -29.33 30.92 12.19
CA SER A 647 -29.66 31.18 13.60
C SER A 647 -30.22 29.91 14.28
N LEU A 648 -30.57 29.97 15.57
CA LEU A 648 -30.98 28.82 16.40
C LEU A 648 -32.45 28.36 16.17
N SER A 649 -32.75 27.05 16.35
CA SER A 649 -33.66 26.60 17.42
C SER A 649 -34.00 25.08 17.48
N GLN A 650 -33.79 24.52 18.69
CA GLN A 650 -34.66 23.61 19.47
C GLN A 650 -35.20 22.25 18.91
N HIS A 651 -35.24 21.28 19.84
CA HIS A 651 -35.77 19.92 19.68
C HIS A 651 -37.21 19.82 19.13
N ARG A 652 -37.48 18.77 18.35
CA ARG A 652 -38.76 18.03 18.38
C ARG A 652 -38.55 16.52 18.25
N ARG A 653 -39.44 15.74 18.89
CA ARG A 653 -39.57 14.29 18.71
C ARG A 653 -40.48 13.99 17.52
N PRO A 654 -40.30 12.88 16.78
CA PRO A 654 -41.28 12.47 15.78
C PRO A 654 -42.60 12.06 16.45
N ILE A 655 -43.72 12.48 15.82
CA ILE A 655 -45.09 12.04 16.13
C ILE A 655 -45.47 11.03 15.02
N PRO A 656 -46.11 9.89 15.33
CA PRO A 656 -46.50 8.93 14.30
C PRO A 656 -47.65 9.46 13.45
N LEU A 657 -47.49 9.42 12.12
CA LEU A 657 -48.59 9.57 11.19
C LEU A 657 -49.21 8.20 10.88
N LYS A 658 -50.52 8.08 11.10
CA LYS A 658 -51.35 7.02 10.55
C LYS A 658 -51.97 7.47 9.22
N ASP A 659 -52.55 6.51 8.51
CA ASP A 659 -53.56 6.69 7.47
C ASP A 659 -53.13 7.39 6.17
N GLN A 660 -52.36 6.67 5.35
CA GLN A 660 -52.62 6.63 3.91
C GLN A 660 -52.74 5.17 3.43
N LYS A 661 -53.97 4.72 3.19
CA LYS A 661 -54.24 3.54 2.36
C LYS A 661 -54.12 3.95 0.89
N ASN A 662 -52.98 3.65 0.27
CA ASN A 662 -52.84 3.53 -1.18
C ASN A 662 -52.23 2.15 -1.46
N ASP A 663 -52.83 1.37 -2.35
CA ASP A 663 -52.39 0.00 -2.63
C ASP A 663 -51.03 -0.03 -3.35
N PRO A 664 -50.04 -0.80 -2.85
CA PRO A 664 -48.82 -1.09 -3.59
C PRO A 664 -49.08 -2.21 -4.60
N MET A 665 -49.92 -1.93 -5.60
CA MET A 665 -49.98 -2.77 -6.80
C MET A 665 -48.63 -2.76 -7.52
N ALA A 666 -48.26 -3.90 -8.10
CA ALA A 666 -46.89 -4.15 -8.57
C ALA A 666 -46.47 -3.11 -9.64
N THR A 667 -45.46 -2.31 -9.34
CA THR A 667 -45.14 -1.10 -10.11
C THR A 667 -44.31 -1.44 -11.36
N PRO A 668 -44.76 -1.05 -12.57
CA PRO A 668 -43.94 -1.14 -13.76
C PRO A 668 -42.92 0.02 -13.78
N ASN A 669 -41.62 -0.31 -13.81
CA ASN A 669 -40.56 0.69 -13.95
C ASN A 669 -40.34 1.10 -15.42
N ASN A 670 -39.59 2.19 -15.66
CA ASN A 670 -39.10 2.59 -16.99
C ASN A 670 -38.36 1.47 -17.77
N ASP A 671 -37.85 0.45 -17.07
CA ASP A 671 -37.21 -0.74 -17.68
C ASP A 671 -38.22 -1.74 -18.28
N GLY A 672 -39.54 -1.52 -18.14
CA GLY A 672 -40.60 -2.47 -18.51
C GLY A 672 -40.78 -3.65 -17.53
N LEU A 673 -40.02 -3.68 -16.44
CA LEU A 673 -40.08 -4.71 -15.41
C LEU A 673 -41.06 -4.36 -14.29
N VAL A 674 -41.83 -5.35 -13.85
CA VAL A 674 -42.78 -5.30 -12.72
C VAL A 674 -42.06 -5.73 -11.44
N PHE A 675 -42.24 -4.99 -10.34
CA PHE A 675 -41.65 -5.33 -9.03
C PHE A 675 -42.76 -5.62 -8.00
N TYR A 676 -42.62 -6.73 -7.27
CA TYR A 676 -43.61 -7.19 -6.29
C TYR A 676 -43.22 -6.78 -4.84
N PRO A 677 -44.19 -6.46 -3.97
CA PRO A 677 -43.92 -6.15 -2.56
C PRO A 677 -43.30 -7.31 -1.77
N ALA A 678 -42.75 -7.00 -0.59
CA ALA A 678 -42.03 -7.98 0.24
C ALA A 678 -42.87 -9.20 0.66
N PHE A 679 -44.20 -9.07 0.80
CA PHE A 679 -45.08 -10.21 1.11
C PHE A 679 -45.12 -11.26 -0.02
N CYS A 680 -44.77 -10.90 -1.26
CA CYS A 680 -44.66 -11.83 -2.38
C CYS A 680 -43.34 -12.64 -2.37
N TYR A 681 -42.33 -12.27 -1.58
CA TYR A 681 -40.98 -12.86 -1.68
C TYR A 681 -40.93 -14.36 -1.33
N LYS A 682 -41.91 -14.88 -0.60
CA LYS A 682 -42.13 -16.33 -0.39
C LYS A 682 -42.40 -17.11 -1.68
N ALA A 683 -42.93 -16.48 -2.72
CA ALA A 683 -43.11 -17.06 -4.06
C ALA A 683 -41.93 -16.80 -5.00
N SER A 684 -40.87 -16.13 -4.54
CA SER A 684 -39.68 -15.89 -5.35
C SER A 684 -38.75 -17.12 -5.33
N PRO A 685 -38.27 -17.61 -6.50
CA PRO A 685 -37.33 -18.73 -6.55
C PRO A 685 -35.94 -18.39 -5.97
N THR A 686 -35.66 -17.10 -5.75
CA THR A 686 -34.34 -16.58 -5.39
C THR A 686 -34.23 -16.07 -3.94
N HIS A 687 -35.30 -15.52 -3.35
CA HIS A 687 -35.19 -14.82 -2.06
C HIS A 687 -34.74 -15.70 -0.88
N PHE A 688 -35.30 -16.90 -0.76
CA PHE A 688 -34.95 -17.87 0.28
C PHE A 688 -33.95 -18.95 -0.19
N SER A 689 -33.38 -18.78 -1.39
CA SER A 689 -32.49 -19.74 -2.05
C SER A 689 -31.04 -19.30 -2.04
N TRP A 690 -30.11 -20.26 -1.99
CA TRP A 690 -28.68 -20.00 -2.21
C TRP A 690 -28.41 -19.79 -3.72
N VAL A 691 -28.58 -18.56 -4.18
CA VAL A 691 -28.36 -18.16 -5.59
C VAL A 691 -26.90 -18.40 -5.97
N LYS A 692 -26.67 -19.15 -7.05
CA LYS A 692 -25.33 -19.40 -7.59
C LYS A 692 -25.05 -18.37 -8.67
N MET A 693 -24.02 -17.56 -8.48
CA MET A 693 -23.68 -16.46 -9.40
C MET A 693 -22.16 -16.21 -9.43
N ALA A 694 -21.72 -15.44 -10.41
CA ALA A 694 -20.31 -15.05 -10.54
C ALA A 694 -19.99 -13.81 -9.69
N ALA A 695 -18.72 -13.57 -9.37
CA ALA A 695 -18.33 -12.36 -8.63
C ALA A 695 -18.71 -11.08 -9.40
N LEU A 696 -18.59 -11.09 -10.74
CA LEU A 696 -19.10 -10.02 -11.61
C LEU A 696 -20.62 -9.81 -11.49
N ASP A 697 -21.39 -10.88 -11.34
CA ASP A 697 -22.86 -10.79 -11.24
C ASP A 697 -23.33 -10.38 -9.84
N VAL A 698 -22.54 -10.65 -8.79
CA VAL A 698 -22.74 -10.09 -7.45
C VAL A 698 -22.67 -8.57 -7.48
N HIS A 699 -21.70 -7.99 -8.21
CA HIS A 699 -21.58 -6.53 -8.37
C HIS A 699 -22.62 -5.90 -9.31
N ARG A 700 -23.32 -6.71 -10.12
CA ARG A 700 -24.45 -6.25 -10.96
C ARG A 700 -25.78 -6.12 -10.18
N LEU A 701 -25.83 -6.59 -8.93
CA LEU A 701 -27.03 -6.53 -8.09
C LEU A 701 -27.41 -5.09 -7.75
N LYS A 702 -28.64 -4.68 -8.11
CA LYS A 702 -29.15 -3.32 -7.89
C LYS A 702 -29.95 -3.25 -6.58
N ARG A 703 -29.69 -2.24 -5.75
CA ARG A 703 -30.55 -1.91 -4.60
C ARG A 703 -31.74 -1.05 -5.07
N ARG A 704 -32.96 -1.35 -4.60
CA ARG A 704 -34.17 -0.56 -4.87
C ARG A 704 -34.65 0.06 -3.54
N PRO A 705 -34.60 1.39 -3.34
CA PRO A 705 -35.00 2.01 -2.07
C PRO A 705 -36.46 1.77 -1.68
N GLU A 706 -37.35 1.65 -2.67
CA GLU A 706 -38.80 1.43 -2.52
C GLU A 706 -39.17 0.21 -1.65
N PHE A 707 -38.30 -0.81 -1.59
CA PHE A 707 -38.61 -2.08 -0.93
C PHE A 707 -38.07 -2.20 0.51
N GLY A 708 -37.48 -1.13 1.06
CA GLY A 708 -37.21 -0.93 2.49
C GLY A 708 -36.10 -1.77 3.14
N ASP A 709 -36.03 -3.08 2.85
CA ASP A 709 -35.00 -3.97 3.38
C ASP A 709 -33.61 -3.60 2.84
N GLN A 710 -32.66 -3.42 3.76
CA GLN A 710 -31.27 -3.09 3.41
C GLN A 710 -30.46 -4.31 2.97
N SER A 711 -30.95 -5.53 3.23
CA SER A 711 -30.27 -6.81 2.96
C SER A 711 -30.72 -7.53 1.68
N THR A 712 -31.73 -7.02 0.99
CA THR A 712 -32.22 -7.56 -0.29
C THR A 712 -31.78 -6.68 -1.46
N LEU A 713 -31.14 -7.30 -2.46
CA LEU A 713 -30.73 -6.67 -3.71
C LEU A 713 -31.41 -7.39 -4.90
N PHE A 714 -31.46 -6.76 -6.07
CA PHE A 714 -32.22 -7.26 -7.21
C PHE A 714 -31.34 -7.60 -8.42
N TYR A 715 -31.62 -8.75 -9.04
CA TYR A 715 -31.16 -9.08 -10.40
C TYR A 715 -32.38 -9.11 -11.32
N LEU A 716 -32.41 -8.28 -12.37
CA LEU A 716 -33.67 -7.88 -13.03
C LEU A 716 -34.70 -7.40 -11.98
N ASN A 717 -35.73 -8.20 -11.72
CA ASN A 717 -36.73 -8.01 -10.67
C ASN A 717 -36.75 -9.13 -9.60
N HIS A 718 -35.79 -10.07 -9.63
CA HIS A 718 -35.63 -11.11 -8.61
C HIS A 718 -35.05 -10.56 -7.30
N PRO A 719 -35.75 -10.64 -6.15
CA PRO A 719 -35.20 -10.25 -4.85
C PRO A 719 -34.24 -11.33 -4.31
N ILE A 720 -32.96 -10.99 -4.17
CA ILE A 720 -31.86 -11.87 -3.77
C ILE A 720 -31.26 -11.40 -2.44
N ARG A 721 -31.05 -12.36 -1.53
CA ARG A 721 -30.46 -12.13 -0.19
C ARG A 721 -29.32 -13.08 0.16
N PHE A 722 -29.35 -14.32 -0.34
CA PHE A 722 -28.37 -15.36 -0.04
C PHE A 722 -27.63 -15.81 -1.30
N VAL A 723 -26.30 -15.70 -1.29
CA VAL A 723 -25.46 -15.96 -2.46
C VAL A 723 -24.44 -17.05 -2.18
N SER A 724 -24.18 -17.87 -3.18
CA SER A 724 -23.07 -18.82 -3.24
C SER A 724 -22.16 -18.49 -4.41
N VAL A 725 -20.87 -18.27 -4.11
CA VAL A 725 -19.78 -18.12 -5.07
C VAL A 725 -18.80 -19.29 -4.85
N MET A 726 -18.04 -19.65 -5.87
CA MET A 726 -16.90 -20.55 -5.73
C MET A 726 -15.72 -19.94 -6.49
N GLY A 727 -14.55 -19.92 -5.88
CA GLY A 727 -13.35 -19.35 -6.49
C GLY A 727 -12.10 -19.61 -5.65
N ILE A 728 -10.97 -19.11 -6.15
CA ILE A 728 -9.68 -19.07 -5.45
C ILE A 728 -9.72 -17.89 -4.48
N ILE A 729 -9.36 -18.13 -3.22
CA ILE A 729 -9.06 -17.04 -2.28
C ILE A 729 -7.72 -16.44 -2.71
N ILE A 730 -7.71 -15.16 -3.10
CA ILE A 730 -6.49 -14.46 -3.54
C ILE A 730 -5.85 -13.65 -2.42
N ALA A 731 -6.64 -13.14 -1.47
CA ALA A 731 -6.16 -12.37 -0.33
C ALA A 731 -6.89 -12.74 0.97
N ARG A 732 -6.21 -12.56 2.10
CA ARG A 732 -6.76 -12.70 3.46
C ARG A 732 -6.21 -11.61 4.36
N THR A 733 -7.10 -10.76 4.88
CA THR A 733 -6.73 -9.59 5.69
C THR A 733 -7.35 -9.72 7.08
N GLU A 734 -6.50 -9.78 8.11
CA GLU A 734 -6.90 -9.99 9.50
C GLU A 734 -7.07 -8.65 10.23
N TYR A 735 -8.27 -8.37 10.72
CA TYR A 735 -8.59 -7.19 11.56
C TYR A 735 -8.96 -7.64 13.00
N PRO A 736 -9.00 -6.74 14.00
CA PRO A 736 -9.31 -7.13 15.38
C PRO A 736 -10.69 -7.78 15.57
N ARG A 737 -11.73 -7.28 14.86
CA ARG A 737 -13.13 -7.74 15.02
C ARG A 737 -13.65 -8.59 13.85
N LEU A 738 -12.89 -8.74 12.77
CA LEU A 738 -13.26 -9.51 11.58
C LEU A 738 -12.03 -9.96 10.77
N THR A 739 -12.26 -10.79 9.76
CA THR A 739 -11.30 -11.16 8.72
C THR A 739 -11.96 -10.96 7.36
N ILE A 740 -11.25 -10.38 6.40
CA ILE A 740 -11.71 -10.25 5.01
C ILE A 740 -10.99 -11.31 4.17
N LEU A 741 -11.73 -11.99 3.29
CA LEU A 741 -11.21 -12.92 2.31
C LEU A 741 -11.65 -12.45 0.92
N THR A 742 -10.72 -12.11 0.04
CA THR A 742 -11.04 -11.70 -1.33
C THR A 742 -11.00 -12.92 -2.24
N VAL A 743 -12.08 -13.15 -3.00
CA VAL A 743 -12.30 -14.35 -3.82
C VAL A 743 -12.34 -13.97 -5.29
N ASP A 744 -11.58 -14.70 -6.10
CA ASP A 744 -11.58 -14.63 -7.57
C ASP A 744 -12.18 -15.92 -8.14
N ASP A 745 -13.23 -15.80 -8.96
CA ASP A 745 -13.88 -16.90 -9.68
C ASP A 745 -13.62 -16.87 -11.20
N SER A 746 -12.61 -16.08 -11.61
CA SER A 746 -12.23 -15.81 -13.00
C SER A 746 -13.33 -15.19 -13.86
N SER A 747 -14.34 -14.54 -13.25
CA SER A 747 -15.39 -13.80 -13.99
C SER A 747 -14.99 -12.38 -14.42
N GLY A 748 -13.74 -11.97 -14.16
CA GLY A 748 -13.25 -10.62 -14.43
C GLY A 748 -13.52 -9.62 -13.29
N ALA A 749 -14.04 -10.08 -12.16
CA ALA A 749 -14.18 -9.30 -10.92
C ALA A 749 -13.93 -10.20 -9.70
N THR A 750 -13.66 -9.60 -8.55
CA THR A 750 -13.44 -10.30 -7.28
C THR A 750 -14.48 -9.88 -6.25
N VAL A 751 -14.80 -10.76 -5.29
CA VAL A 751 -15.77 -10.46 -4.22
C VAL A 751 -15.13 -10.60 -2.84
N ASP A 752 -15.34 -9.60 -2.00
CA ASP A 752 -14.90 -9.62 -0.60
C ASP A 752 -15.89 -10.37 0.29
N VAL A 753 -15.34 -11.19 1.19
CA VAL A 753 -16.08 -12.05 2.09
C VAL A 753 -15.70 -11.72 3.53
N ILE A 754 -16.66 -11.18 4.29
CA ILE A 754 -16.48 -10.67 5.65
C ILE A 754 -16.79 -11.78 6.67
N VAL A 755 -15.82 -12.09 7.53
CA VAL A 755 -15.94 -13.11 8.59
C VAL A 755 -15.80 -12.45 9.95
N HIS A 756 -16.84 -12.48 10.77
CA HIS A 756 -16.81 -11.85 12.10
C HIS A 756 -16.03 -12.68 13.13
N LYS A 757 -15.46 -12.01 14.15
CA LYS A 757 -14.81 -12.63 15.31
C LYS A 757 -15.69 -12.51 16.56
N SER A 758 -15.64 -13.50 17.44
CA SER A 758 -16.42 -13.54 18.68
C SER A 758 -15.85 -12.59 19.73
N GLU A 759 -16.67 -11.65 20.21
CA GLU A 759 -16.25 -10.68 21.22
C GLU A 759 -16.20 -11.32 22.61
N THR A 760 -15.00 -11.73 23.03
CA THR A 760 -14.74 -12.17 24.41
C THR A 760 -14.50 -10.93 25.27
N ILE A 761 -15.45 -10.60 26.13
CA ILE A 761 -15.31 -9.49 27.09
C ILE A 761 -14.21 -9.86 28.10
N LEU A 762 -13.16 -9.04 28.16
CA LEU A 762 -12.10 -9.14 29.15
C LEU A 762 -12.37 -8.13 30.28
N ASP A 763 -12.93 -8.59 31.39
CA ASP A 763 -13.09 -7.78 32.61
C ASP A 763 -11.72 -7.48 33.25
N VAL A 764 -11.13 -6.34 32.89
CA VAL A 764 -9.86 -5.87 33.45
C VAL A 764 -10.08 -5.31 34.85
N SER A 765 -10.04 -6.19 35.86
CA SER A 765 -10.18 -5.79 37.28
C SER A 765 -9.45 -6.72 38.27
N SER A 766 -8.15 -6.97 38.06
CA SER A 766 -7.18 -7.28 39.13
C SER A 766 -5.75 -7.42 38.61
N ALA A 767 -4.89 -6.42 38.88
CA ALA A 767 -3.49 -6.44 38.48
C ALA A 767 -2.58 -5.91 39.61
N THR A 768 -2.29 -6.73 40.62
CA THR A 768 -1.32 -6.35 41.68
C THR A 768 -0.63 -7.56 42.34
N THR A 769 0.34 -8.19 41.67
CA THR A 769 1.48 -8.82 42.36
C THR A 769 2.70 -8.92 41.44
N THR A 770 3.88 -8.57 41.95
CA THR A 770 5.16 -8.67 41.25
C THR A 770 5.84 -10.05 41.44
N PRO A 771 6.76 -10.46 40.54
CA PRO A 771 7.16 -11.87 40.39
C PRO A 771 8.36 -12.32 41.25
N ARG A 772 8.55 -13.64 41.33
CA ARG A 772 9.84 -14.28 41.67
C ARG A 772 10.29 -15.24 40.55
N PRO A 773 11.59 -15.33 40.23
CA PRO A 773 12.08 -16.13 39.12
C PRO A 773 12.33 -17.61 39.48
N ALA A 774 12.25 -18.49 38.47
CA ALA A 774 12.74 -19.86 38.48
C ALA A 774 13.29 -20.22 37.07
N ALA A 775 14.26 -21.13 36.99
CA ALA A 775 15.15 -21.27 35.84
C ALA A 775 14.60 -22.11 34.65
N ALA A 776 15.31 -22.00 33.52
CA ALA A 776 14.99 -22.53 32.20
C ALA A 776 14.77 -24.06 32.11
N GLY A 777 13.98 -24.50 31.12
CA GLY A 777 13.63 -25.92 30.92
C GLY A 777 12.94 -26.28 29.60
N GLY A 778 13.47 -25.84 28.46
CA GLY A 778 13.33 -26.46 27.12
C GLY A 778 11.95 -26.90 26.56
N GLY A 779 11.48 -26.18 25.53
CA GLY A 779 10.78 -26.77 24.38
C GLY A 779 9.30 -27.16 24.55
N GLY A 780 8.39 -26.21 24.34
CA GLY A 780 6.96 -26.45 24.13
C GLY A 780 6.37 -25.43 23.15
N ASP A 781 5.41 -25.87 22.33
CA ASP A 781 4.75 -25.02 21.32
C ASP A 781 4.00 -23.85 21.99
N ILE A 782 4.37 -22.61 21.66
CA ILE A 782 3.63 -21.42 22.11
C ILE A 782 2.36 -21.28 21.25
N GLN A 783 1.25 -21.86 21.72
CA GLN A 783 -0.07 -21.45 21.24
C GLN A 783 -0.31 -20.00 21.69
N SER A 784 -0.46 -19.08 20.73
CA SER A 784 -0.75 -17.67 21.00
C SER A 784 -2.05 -17.54 21.81
N PRO A 785 -2.07 -16.80 22.94
CA PRO A 785 -3.28 -16.62 23.74
C PRO A 785 -4.44 -15.87 23.07
N TRP A 786 -4.25 -15.32 21.86
CA TRP A 786 -5.18 -14.37 21.20
C TRP A 786 -5.89 -14.93 19.96
N ALA A 787 -6.06 -16.26 19.86
CA ALA A 787 -6.80 -16.89 18.76
C ALA A 787 -8.33 -16.74 18.92
N THR A 788 -8.85 -15.52 18.74
CA THR A 788 -10.29 -15.20 18.81
C THR A 788 -11.08 -15.97 17.77
N PRO A 789 -12.10 -16.79 18.15
CA PRO A 789 -12.80 -17.66 17.21
C PRO A 789 -13.76 -16.87 16.29
N HIS A 790 -13.83 -17.29 15.02
CA HIS A 790 -14.72 -16.72 14.02
C HIS A 790 -16.15 -17.24 14.13
N VAL A 791 -17.14 -16.40 13.76
CA VAL A 791 -18.57 -16.69 13.86
C VAL A 791 -19.34 -16.30 12.59
N ALA A 792 -20.45 -17.00 12.31
CA ALA A 792 -21.34 -16.68 11.22
C ALA A 792 -22.08 -15.35 11.47
N ALA A 793 -22.38 -14.60 10.40
CA ALA A 793 -22.87 -13.23 10.53
C ALA A 793 -24.29 -13.11 11.11
N THR A 794 -25.24 -13.88 10.56
CA THR A 794 -26.64 -13.95 11.02
C THR A 794 -26.74 -14.67 12.35
N CYS A 795 -25.89 -15.68 12.59
CA CYS A 795 -25.89 -16.49 13.80
C CYS A 795 -24.54 -16.39 14.54
N ARG A 796 -24.32 -15.26 15.23
CA ARG A 796 -23.07 -14.91 15.94
C ARG A 796 -22.66 -15.86 17.08
N SER A 797 -23.46 -16.89 17.37
CA SER A 797 -23.16 -17.97 18.32
C SER A 797 -22.63 -19.25 17.64
N SER A 798 -22.71 -19.35 16.32
CA SER A 798 -22.18 -20.49 15.56
C SER A 798 -20.78 -20.20 15.03
N ALA A 799 -19.80 -21.01 15.45
CA ALA A 799 -18.39 -20.84 15.08
C ALA A 799 -18.10 -21.36 13.66
N VAL A 800 -17.25 -20.66 12.92
CA VAL A 800 -16.89 -20.97 11.53
C VAL A 800 -15.38 -21.22 11.41
N ASP A 801 -14.96 -22.43 11.03
CA ASP A 801 -13.54 -22.75 10.85
C ASP A 801 -13.00 -22.19 9.51
N ILE A 802 -12.32 -21.05 9.57
CA ILE A 802 -11.59 -20.47 8.43
C ILE A 802 -10.09 -20.82 8.41
N THR A 803 -9.61 -21.79 9.20
CA THR A 803 -8.18 -22.13 9.29
C THR A 803 -7.59 -22.58 7.96
N ARG A 804 -8.41 -23.15 7.07
CA ARG A 804 -7.99 -23.62 5.73
C ARG A 804 -8.20 -22.59 4.62
N LEU A 805 -8.76 -21.42 4.93
CA LEU A 805 -9.02 -20.36 3.96
C LEU A 805 -7.79 -19.47 3.88
N VAL A 806 -6.85 -19.86 3.01
CA VAL A 806 -5.57 -19.16 2.76
C VAL A 806 -5.48 -18.77 1.29
N PRO A 807 -4.64 -17.78 0.93
CA PRO A 807 -4.35 -17.48 -0.47
C PRO A 807 -3.97 -18.74 -1.26
N GLY A 808 -4.53 -18.89 -2.46
CA GLY A 808 -4.39 -20.08 -3.31
C GLY A 808 -5.34 -21.25 -3.01
N SER A 809 -6.23 -21.15 -2.01
CA SER A 809 -7.22 -22.20 -1.71
C SER A 809 -8.55 -21.99 -2.45
N VAL A 810 -9.04 -23.01 -3.16
CA VAL A 810 -10.36 -23.00 -3.81
C VAL A 810 -11.45 -23.33 -2.78
N SER A 811 -12.50 -22.52 -2.69
CA SER A 811 -13.61 -22.75 -1.76
C SER A 811 -14.95 -22.32 -2.33
N GLN A 812 -16.00 -23.11 -2.07
CA GLN A 812 -17.38 -22.65 -2.20
C GLN A 812 -17.75 -21.87 -0.94
N ILE A 813 -18.08 -20.61 -1.12
CA ILE A 813 -18.48 -19.69 -0.07
C ILE A 813 -19.99 -19.43 -0.18
N LYS A 814 -20.64 -19.31 0.97
CA LYS A 814 -22.06 -18.98 1.11
C LYS A 814 -22.20 -17.86 2.12
N GLY A 815 -22.79 -16.74 1.69
CA GLY A 815 -22.97 -15.57 2.53
C GLY A 815 -24.24 -14.79 2.23
N THR A 816 -24.65 -13.98 3.21
CA THR A 816 -25.67 -12.95 3.04
C THR A 816 -25.09 -11.75 2.30
N LEU A 817 -25.92 -11.09 1.50
CA LEU A 817 -25.53 -9.87 0.80
C LEU A 817 -25.48 -8.67 1.75
N THR A 818 -24.43 -7.87 1.60
CA THR A 818 -24.27 -6.57 2.24
C THR A 818 -23.64 -5.59 1.26
N VAL A 819 -23.80 -4.28 1.51
CA VAL A 819 -23.19 -3.22 0.70
C VAL A 819 -22.31 -2.38 1.61
N PHE A 820 -21.03 -2.25 1.26
CA PHE A 820 -20.05 -1.42 1.95
C PHE A 820 -19.36 -0.52 0.91
N ARG A 821 -19.39 0.80 1.11
CA ARG A 821 -18.88 1.80 0.16
C ARG A 821 -19.36 1.56 -1.29
N ALA A 822 -20.67 1.34 -1.45
CA ALA A 822 -21.35 0.96 -2.70
C ALA A 822 -20.93 -0.37 -3.36
N THR A 823 -19.84 -1.02 -2.93
CA THR A 823 -19.47 -2.37 -3.35
C THR A 823 -20.33 -3.44 -2.67
N VAL A 824 -20.72 -4.48 -3.40
CA VAL A 824 -21.45 -5.61 -2.86
C VAL A 824 -20.47 -6.62 -2.25
N GLN A 825 -20.65 -6.95 -0.98
CA GLN A 825 -19.79 -7.85 -0.19
C GLN A 825 -20.62 -8.95 0.47
N LEU A 826 -20.00 -10.12 0.67
CA LEU A 826 -20.65 -11.30 1.27
C LEU A 826 -20.30 -11.42 2.75
N GLN A 827 -21.29 -11.40 3.63
CA GLN A 827 -21.10 -11.78 5.03
C GLN A 827 -21.11 -13.30 5.17
N LEU A 828 -20.05 -13.90 5.71
CA LEU A 828 -19.87 -15.35 5.68
C LEU A 828 -20.86 -16.07 6.61
N GLU A 829 -21.62 -16.99 6.04
CA GLU A 829 -22.49 -17.93 6.76
C GLU A 829 -21.88 -19.34 6.78
N ARG A 830 -21.42 -19.85 5.62
CA ARG A 830 -20.87 -21.21 5.49
C ARG A 830 -19.79 -21.26 4.41
N VAL A 831 -18.81 -22.15 4.60
CA VAL A 831 -17.75 -22.42 3.62
C VAL A 831 -17.53 -23.92 3.44
N PHE A 832 -17.21 -24.33 2.21
CA PHE A 832 -16.93 -25.70 1.83
C PHE A 832 -15.65 -25.73 0.98
N PRO A 833 -14.53 -26.28 1.49
CA PRO A 833 -13.27 -26.30 0.75
C PRO A 833 -13.35 -27.27 -0.44
N VAL A 834 -12.99 -26.79 -1.62
CA VAL A 834 -12.99 -27.56 -2.87
C VAL A 834 -11.63 -28.25 -3.01
N ARG A 835 -11.63 -29.49 -3.52
CA ARG A 835 -10.43 -30.35 -3.54
C ARG A 835 -10.15 -31.04 -4.88
N ASP A 836 -11.10 -30.95 -5.81
CA ASP A 836 -11.03 -31.55 -7.12
C ASP A 836 -11.77 -30.68 -8.13
N THR A 837 -11.20 -30.55 -9.33
CA THR A 837 -11.77 -29.78 -10.45
C THR A 837 -13.14 -30.33 -10.89
N ASN A 838 -13.48 -31.58 -10.55
CA ASN A 838 -14.80 -32.14 -10.84
C ASN A 838 -15.89 -31.49 -9.97
N ALA A 839 -15.61 -31.13 -8.72
CA ALA A 839 -16.52 -30.36 -7.86
C ALA A 839 -16.67 -28.91 -8.35
N GLU A 840 -15.60 -28.32 -8.85
CA GLU A 840 -15.55 -26.99 -9.45
C GLU A 840 -16.39 -26.91 -10.74
N MET A 841 -16.12 -27.79 -11.71
CA MET A 841 -16.90 -27.88 -12.96
C MET A 841 -18.38 -28.15 -12.71
N ARG A 842 -18.74 -28.97 -11.71
CA ARG A 842 -20.14 -29.20 -11.31
C ARG A 842 -20.81 -27.94 -10.72
N PHE A 843 -20.06 -27.08 -10.02
CA PHE A 843 -20.60 -25.81 -9.54
C PHE A 843 -20.76 -24.79 -10.68
N LEU A 844 -19.79 -24.71 -11.58
CA LEU A 844 -19.87 -23.86 -12.78
C LEU A 844 -21.07 -24.24 -13.65
N ASP A 845 -21.27 -25.54 -13.91
CA ASP A 845 -22.44 -26.10 -14.60
C ASP A 845 -23.77 -25.72 -13.90
N GLN A 846 -23.85 -25.87 -12.58
CA GLN A 846 -25.02 -25.46 -11.79
C GLN A 846 -25.24 -23.94 -11.73
N ARG A 847 -24.17 -23.14 -11.85
CA ARG A 847 -24.24 -21.67 -11.94
C ARG A 847 -24.79 -21.26 -13.30
N CYS A 848 -24.28 -21.82 -14.38
CA CYS A 848 -24.72 -21.52 -15.74
C CYS A 848 -26.20 -21.89 -15.96
N ARG A 849 -26.65 -23.06 -15.49
CA ARG A 849 -28.09 -23.40 -15.51
C ARG A 849 -28.92 -22.40 -14.71
N PHE A 850 -28.56 -22.10 -13.47
CA PHE A 850 -29.33 -21.16 -12.65
C PHE A 850 -29.38 -19.73 -13.24
N LEU A 851 -28.30 -19.29 -13.89
CA LEU A 851 -28.25 -18.02 -14.61
C LEU A 851 -29.25 -17.99 -15.78
N VAL A 852 -29.28 -19.04 -16.61
CA VAL A 852 -30.13 -19.11 -17.80
C VAL A 852 -31.60 -19.38 -17.44
N GLU A 853 -31.85 -20.35 -16.56
CA GLU A 853 -33.21 -20.83 -16.22
C GLU A 853 -33.97 -19.86 -15.31
N VAL A 854 -33.27 -19.20 -14.38
CA VAL A 854 -33.91 -18.40 -13.30
C VAL A 854 -33.54 -16.91 -13.38
N LEU A 855 -32.26 -16.55 -13.49
CA LEU A 855 -31.86 -15.13 -13.37
C LEU A 855 -32.03 -14.33 -14.68
N SER A 856 -31.98 -14.99 -15.83
CA SER A 856 -32.15 -14.35 -17.16
C SER A 856 -33.62 -14.18 -17.57
N THR A 857 -34.54 -14.82 -16.84
CA THR A 857 -35.98 -14.73 -17.03
C THR A 857 -36.57 -13.76 -15.98
N PRO A 858 -37.40 -12.77 -16.37
CA PRO A 858 -38.09 -11.94 -15.39
C PRO A 858 -39.00 -12.77 -14.47
N TRP A 859 -38.99 -12.50 -13.18
CA TRP A 859 -39.95 -13.09 -12.24
C TRP A 859 -41.33 -12.47 -12.48
N ILE A 860 -42.34 -13.30 -12.71
CA ILE A 860 -43.72 -12.87 -12.92
C ILE A 860 -44.62 -13.73 -12.04
N LEU A 861 -45.55 -13.07 -11.35
CA LEU A 861 -46.68 -13.66 -10.64
C LEU A 861 -47.98 -13.17 -11.31
N THR A 862 -49.00 -14.01 -11.30
CA THR A 862 -50.37 -13.64 -11.68
C THR A 862 -51.06 -12.81 -10.60
N ASP A 863 -52.08 -12.05 -10.98
CA ASP A 863 -52.87 -11.25 -10.02
C ASP A 863 -53.59 -12.13 -8.97
N GLU A 864 -53.94 -13.37 -9.33
CA GLU A 864 -54.50 -14.38 -8.42
C GLU A 864 -53.48 -14.78 -7.34
N GLU A 865 -52.24 -15.11 -7.74
CA GLU A 865 -51.14 -15.41 -6.81
C GLU A 865 -50.82 -14.21 -5.91
N VAL A 866 -50.70 -13.00 -6.46
CA VAL A 866 -50.44 -11.78 -5.66
C VAL A 866 -51.54 -11.55 -4.63
N THR A 867 -52.80 -11.80 -4.99
CA THR A 867 -53.95 -11.67 -4.08
C THR A 867 -53.92 -12.72 -2.97
N GLN A 868 -53.63 -13.99 -3.28
CA GLN A 868 -53.48 -15.05 -2.27
C GLN A 868 -52.33 -14.74 -1.30
N LEU A 869 -51.16 -14.38 -1.84
CA LEU A 869 -49.94 -14.13 -1.04
C LEU A 869 -50.13 -12.97 -0.06
N ARG A 870 -50.99 -11.99 -0.39
CA ARG A 870 -51.40 -10.87 0.47
C ARG A 870 -52.31 -11.33 1.62
N LEU A 871 -53.38 -12.08 1.33
CA LEU A 871 -54.29 -12.60 2.36
C LEU A 871 -53.55 -13.45 3.40
N GLU A 872 -52.65 -14.32 2.95
CA GLU A 872 -51.78 -15.12 3.81
C GLU A 872 -50.84 -14.27 4.69
N ALA A 873 -50.46 -13.07 4.25
CA ALA A 873 -49.56 -12.18 4.99
C ALA A 873 -50.32 -11.34 6.04
N ASP A 874 -51.49 -10.83 5.70
CA ASP A 874 -52.41 -10.18 6.65
C ASP A 874 -52.75 -11.17 7.80
N GLU A 875 -52.98 -12.44 7.45
CA GLU A 875 -53.18 -13.54 8.40
C GLU A 875 -51.95 -13.84 9.28
N GLU A 876 -50.72 -13.58 8.81
CA GLU A 876 -49.49 -13.83 9.58
C GLU A 876 -49.17 -12.66 10.52
N GLU A 877 -49.47 -11.41 10.10
CA GLU A 877 -49.31 -10.21 10.92
C GLU A 877 -50.20 -10.24 12.18
N GLU A 878 -51.49 -10.62 12.06
CA GLU A 878 -52.40 -10.77 13.21
C GLU A 878 -51.85 -11.77 14.25
N LYS A 879 -51.33 -12.92 13.79
CA LYS A 879 -50.73 -13.95 14.65
C LYS A 879 -49.47 -13.44 15.37
N ILE A 880 -48.69 -12.59 14.70
CA ILE A 880 -47.49 -11.95 15.27
C ILE A 880 -47.87 -10.89 16.32
N GLU A 881 -48.87 -10.04 16.08
CA GLU A 881 -49.35 -9.06 17.09
C GLU A 881 -49.84 -9.75 18.37
N GLU A 882 -50.62 -10.82 18.22
CA GLU A 882 -51.09 -11.69 19.30
C GLU A 882 -49.91 -12.21 20.15
N GLU A 883 -48.87 -12.77 19.54
CA GLU A 883 -47.71 -13.27 20.29
C GLU A 883 -46.87 -12.14 20.92
N GLN A 884 -46.71 -11.00 20.26
CA GLN A 884 -46.01 -9.84 20.84
C GLN A 884 -46.69 -9.33 22.11
N GLU A 885 -48.02 -9.22 22.13
CA GLU A 885 -48.74 -8.79 23.34
C GLU A 885 -48.74 -9.87 24.43
N ARG A 886 -48.86 -11.17 24.06
CA ARG A 886 -48.65 -12.30 24.99
C ARG A 886 -47.24 -12.24 25.62
N SER A 887 -46.22 -11.88 24.85
CA SER A 887 -44.83 -11.71 25.31
C SER A 887 -44.65 -10.48 26.22
N ARG A 888 -45.14 -9.30 25.83
CA ARG A 888 -45.14 -8.08 26.64
C ARG A 888 -45.80 -8.29 28.01
N ARG A 889 -46.91 -9.04 28.07
CA ARG A 889 -47.59 -9.45 29.31
C ARG A 889 -46.70 -10.33 30.20
N ARG A 890 -45.89 -11.23 29.63
CA ARG A 890 -44.92 -12.06 30.38
C ARG A 890 -43.77 -11.20 30.93
N GLN A 891 -43.18 -10.32 30.12
CA GLN A 891 -42.06 -9.47 30.52
C GLN A 891 -42.45 -8.48 31.63
N ARG A 892 -43.62 -7.82 31.53
CA ARG A 892 -44.17 -6.96 32.60
C ARG A 892 -44.38 -7.70 33.93
N LYS A 893 -44.76 -8.99 33.90
CA LYS A 893 -44.89 -9.84 35.10
C LYS A 893 -43.53 -10.28 35.68
N ARG A 894 -42.49 -10.37 34.85
CA ARG A 894 -41.13 -10.71 35.27
C ARG A 894 -40.44 -9.54 36.00
N SER A 895 -40.42 -8.36 35.38
CA SER A 895 -39.83 -7.14 35.97
C SER A 895 -40.42 -6.79 37.34
N LYS A 896 -41.74 -6.90 37.52
CA LYS A 896 -42.43 -6.72 38.82
C LYS A 896 -42.11 -7.76 39.91
N ARG A 897 -41.33 -8.80 39.60
CA ARG A 897 -40.75 -9.73 40.58
C ARG A 897 -39.32 -9.34 40.89
N GLU A 898 -38.51 -9.13 39.86
CA GLU A 898 -37.11 -8.72 39.96
C GLU A 898 -36.95 -7.41 40.78
N GLU A 899 -37.86 -6.45 40.61
CA GLU A 899 -37.94 -5.22 41.41
C GLU A 899 -38.21 -5.48 42.91
N LYS A 900 -39.05 -6.46 43.25
CA LYS A 900 -39.34 -6.82 44.65
C LYS A 900 -38.17 -7.53 45.30
N ASP A 901 -37.55 -8.45 44.57
CA ASP A 901 -36.37 -9.19 45.04
C ASP A 901 -35.21 -8.20 45.29
N GLN A 902 -34.99 -7.22 44.40
CA GLN A 902 -34.03 -6.13 44.61
C GLN A 902 -34.32 -5.32 45.88
N GLN A 903 -35.56 -4.88 46.10
CA GLN A 903 -35.95 -4.16 47.33
C GLN A 903 -35.76 -5.00 48.61
N GLN A 904 -35.87 -6.32 48.52
CA GLN A 904 -35.65 -7.23 49.64
C GLN A 904 -34.15 -7.47 49.91
N ILE A 905 -33.34 -7.61 48.85
CA ILE A 905 -31.87 -7.71 48.94
C ILE A 905 -31.28 -6.43 49.54
N GLN A 906 -31.72 -5.24 49.09
CA GLN A 906 -31.24 -3.95 49.60
C GLN A 906 -31.45 -3.81 51.12
N LYS A 907 -32.64 -4.20 51.64
CA LYS A 907 -32.95 -4.15 53.07
C LYS A 907 -32.11 -5.12 53.90
N LEU A 908 -31.77 -6.29 53.35
CA LEU A 908 -30.87 -7.24 54.00
C LEU A 908 -29.43 -6.69 54.05
N TRP A 909 -28.95 -6.11 52.95
CA TRP A 909 -27.62 -5.49 52.87
C TRP A 909 -27.46 -4.34 53.88
N GLU A 910 -28.44 -3.43 53.97
CA GLU A 910 -28.41 -2.33 54.95
C GLU A 910 -28.42 -2.80 56.41
N HIS A 911 -29.03 -3.95 56.70
CA HIS A 911 -29.01 -4.53 58.04
C HIS A 911 -27.64 -5.15 58.36
N GLU A 912 -27.04 -5.86 57.40
CA GLU A 912 -25.68 -6.40 57.50
C GLU A 912 -24.63 -5.30 57.71
N GLU A 913 -24.75 -4.19 56.98
CA GLU A 913 -23.79 -3.07 57.06
C GLU A 913 -23.85 -2.35 58.41
N ARG A 914 -25.06 -2.19 58.98
CA ARG A 914 -25.24 -1.70 60.36
C ARG A 914 -24.66 -2.64 61.41
N ARG A 915 -24.60 -3.95 61.14
CA ARG A 915 -23.96 -4.93 62.03
C ARG A 915 -22.43 -4.81 61.95
N ARG A 916 -21.86 -4.75 60.75
CA ARG A 916 -20.42 -4.51 60.51
C ARG A 916 -19.94 -3.21 61.16
N ALA A 917 -20.71 -2.13 61.08
CA ALA A 917 -20.37 -0.84 61.70
C ALA A 917 -20.24 -0.93 63.23
N LYS A 918 -21.13 -1.70 63.90
CA LYS A 918 -21.05 -1.95 65.35
C LYS A 918 -19.83 -2.80 65.71
N GLU A 919 -19.56 -3.85 64.94
CA GLU A 919 -18.42 -4.75 65.15
C GLU A 919 -17.08 -4.03 64.96
N ALA A 920 -16.99 -3.14 63.96
CA ALA A 920 -15.83 -2.28 63.75
C ALA A 920 -15.59 -1.30 64.92
N MET A 921 -16.65 -0.75 65.52
CA MET A 921 -16.56 0.12 66.69
C MET A 921 -16.03 -0.63 67.92
N VAL A 922 -16.55 -1.84 68.20
CA VAL A 922 -16.05 -2.71 69.29
C VAL A 922 -14.57 -3.07 69.07
N CYS A 923 -14.19 -3.38 67.83
CA CYS A 923 -12.80 -3.71 67.47
C CYS A 923 -11.86 -2.51 67.69
N LYS A 924 -12.31 -1.29 67.37
CA LYS A 924 -11.57 -0.04 67.61
C LYS A 924 -11.32 0.21 69.09
N ASP A 925 -12.34 0.06 69.94
CA ASP A 925 -12.23 0.27 71.38
C ASP A 925 -11.33 -0.79 72.05
N ALA A 926 -11.41 -2.05 71.58
CA ALA A 926 -10.49 -3.11 71.99
C ALA A 926 -9.03 -2.76 71.63
N GLY A 927 -8.79 -2.25 70.40
CA GLY A 927 -7.47 -1.78 69.97
C GLY A 927 -6.91 -0.65 70.85
N VAL A 928 -7.73 0.35 71.19
CA VAL A 928 -7.34 1.45 72.10
C VAL A 928 -7.00 0.92 73.50
N LYS A 929 -7.73 -0.08 74.00
CA LYS A 929 -7.42 -0.73 75.29
C LYS A 929 -6.08 -1.47 75.25
N THR A 930 -5.82 -2.25 74.20
CA THR A 930 -4.55 -2.97 74.00
C THR A 930 -3.36 -2.00 73.89
N MET A 931 -3.51 -0.89 73.15
CA MET A 931 -2.45 0.14 73.06
C MET A 931 -2.11 0.76 74.42
N ARG A 932 -3.10 0.99 75.29
CA ARG A 932 -2.87 1.47 76.67
C ARG A 932 -2.17 0.43 77.54
N GLU A 933 -2.39 -0.86 77.33
CA GLU A 933 -1.67 -1.93 78.03
C GLU A 933 -0.22 -2.07 77.53
N ILE A 934 0.03 -1.89 76.22
CA ILE A 934 1.39 -1.85 75.65
C ILE A 934 2.17 -0.66 76.24
N GLN A 935 1.60 0.54 76.24
CA GLN A 935 2.23 1.73 76.84
C GLN A 935 2.55 1.54 78.33
N LYS A 936 1.65 0.89 79.09
CA LYS A 936 1.91 0.55 80.50
C LYS A 936 3.06 -0.43 80.69
N ARG A 937 3.24 -1.41 79.78
CA ARG A 937 4.37 -2.35 79.82
C ARG A 937 5.69 -1.69 79.45
N GLN A 938 5.70 -0.78 78.48
CA GLN A 938 6.89 0.02 78.14
C GLN A 938 7.29 0.91 79.33
N ALA A 939 6.35 1.62 79.95
CA ALA A 939 6.58 2.41 81.15
C ALA A 939 6.94 1.60 82.42
N SER A 940 6.93 0.26 82.36
CA SER A 940 7.48 -0.63 83.39
C SER A 940 8.71 -1.43 82.92
N MET A 941 9.32 -1.03 81.80
CA MET A 941 10.64 -1.46 81.35
C MET A 941 11.67 -0.32 81.45
N ASP A 942 11.21 0.94 81.39
CA ASP A 942 12.01 2.14 81.59
C ASP A 942 12.15 2.53 83.09
N ARG A 943 12.07 1.54 84.00
CA ARG A 943 12.21 1.66 85.47
C ARG A 943 12.88 0.43 86.07
#